data_AF-A0A817SI43-F1
#
_entry.id   AF-A0A817SI43-F1
#
_cell.length_a   1.000
_cell.length_b   1.000
_cell.length_c   1.000
_cell.angle_alpha   90.00
_cell.angle_beta   90.00
_cell.angle_gamma   90.00
#
_symmetry.space_group_name_H-M   'P 1'
#
loop_
_entity.id
_entity.type
_entity.pdbx_description
1 polymer ?
#
loop_
_entity_poly.entity_id
_entity_poly.type
_entity_poly.pdbx_seq_one_letter_code
_entity_poly.pdbx_strand_id
1 'polypeptide(L)'
;MFLDQLLSLREPISTSTSVPFLLKVSENHQDQIYYASCMLWSIAKLKSDKSLIKDCVETTKFKGLILEETQQSNIFSSCRIPGDTKDTIYVNRESRHVVVLWKGSAFIVNIISENDEAFNVSEIYAQMKVIQSYKGEQQSSICKFTSLRRDKWSKIRENIALNNKASLDLMENSIVTIAIEDEDSPTDYCEAINHVQFGDQTGNMRYHDKTINVIVYKNCVAGLLFEHTVVDGFLMCIFSKKLYLMGEYNRMEINQVKVPLSTDIKPISFQFDDSNIERGYSMPTISYFDFYGHQDMLNLFKEQKLYDIWINFSLQLAIKNTFGHLNFLYVTPTHVRHFKHGRSDPTYTITQKSLKLFEDLNCLKDSTDNIIYSFVEAVKEHRRKIKSTKLGHAIGPHICQIRNSLANKKDGNKLKLFLETFSCPAVYLTGYETVEEINFTLSNAYARDQLTTIYLGKADKVRIIMNTRGIFKEKRNDLMNNFQKALNILQNIVCKTAIALQMDALEALNSVQHPNNTMQESVAIVLHAGAGNKMSLQNEIKQLVEFSLQAALSIGIHSLKNGESALDAVEKVVTSLENCFFFNAGKGSIYNEEQKHELEAAIIDGTHQMSGSVACLTTVKNPIKAARLVMEKSSHSFIIGSKAEELAKEHGLSMVEDNSFFDTEFRRKEFYLDNSNAKNHTQTVGALALDIHGNLAAASSTGGTMKKTKGRISDTAVVGAGLYSDENVAIACSGNGEIFIRNSIASKIACYYNIKKMDLAKSCSEVLDKELGSNFGGVIGLTSDGTIVVDCRAEAMFIGSYDGHRSNVEILENVHSAHFKAPKSWLKPDLHAEIALIDPWYHMIFDIQNTLYHATVQFFHDILNFYYVITPITTQTISSPMGLGSDSEPVSVNISGEKVYMADSMQFALEYFLRLKNNLLGTYYISPSFRDESPDSTHLNQFYHVECELLGDMDAAIDVAEKYIIHLAREFLTKHSSMISRVAGGVSHIESLLKSFEKNQKFPRIKLDDALSMMDGSDKFYESIVEGKPKYGKKLTRKGEKYLIEHFHGPVWLTDMNHLGVPFYQAYANGDKTKAKAADLLLGLGETLGLGERHEIAKQVQEALAHHQVDEKAYDWYINMRRVKPLLTSGWGMGTERFLCWLLQHDDVRDMHVIPRLNGITFLP
;
A
#
# COMPACT_ATOMS: atom_id res chain seq x y z
N MET A 1 32.91 -34.16 -4.73
CA MET A 1 32.91 -33.35 -5.97
C MET A 1 32.94 -31.85 -5.70
N PHE A 2 31.87 -31.21 -5.21
CA PHE A 2 31.90 -29.76 -4.89
C PHE A 2 32.99 -29.41 -3.87
N LEU A 3 33.09 -30.20 -2.79
CA LEU A 3 34.16 -30.10 -1.80
C LEU A 3 35.56 -30.22 -2.42
N ASP A 4 35.76 -31.18 -3.33
CA ASP A 4 37.05 -31.37 -4.01
C ASP A 4 37.43 -30.16 -4.86
N GLN A 5 36.45 -29.52 -5.52
CA GLN A 5 36.67 -28.32 -6.31
C GLN A 5 37.14 -27.16 -5.40
N LEU A 6 36.48 -26.93 -4.26
CA LEU A 6 36.89 -25.89 -3.33
C LEU A 6 38.27 -26.17 -2.71
N LEU A 7 38.55 -27.43 -2.35
CA LEU A 7 39.85 -27.86 -1.83
C LEU A 7 40.96 -27.78 -2.88
N SER A 8 40.64 -27.74 -4.16
CA SER A 8 41.62 -27.59 -5.26
C SER A 8 41.86 -26.13 -5.65
N LEU A 9 41.04 -25.17 -5.18
CA LEU A 9 41.29 -23.74 -5.41
C LEU A 9 42.64 -23.34 -4.81
N ARG A 10 43.47 -22.63 -5.59
CA ARG A 10 44.82 -22.19 -5.20
C ARG A 10 44.91 -20.71 -4.79
N GLU A 11 43.86 -19.93 -5.05
CA GLU A 11 43.77 -18.55 -4.58
C GLU A 11 43.73 -18.48 -3.03
N PRO A 12 44.15 -17.36 -2.42
CA PRO A 12 44.06 -17.17 -0.98
C PRO A 12 42.70 -17.54 -0.40
N ILE A 13 42.66 -18.19 0.77
CA ILE A 13 41.38 -18.51 1.44
C ILE A 13 40.59 -17.22 1.69
N SER A 14 41.28 -16.16 2.13
CA SER A 14 40.72 -14.84 2.45
C SER A 14 39.88 -14.23 1.32
N THR A 15 40.14 -14.56 0.05
CA THR A 15 39.39 -14.05 -1.12
C THR A 15 38.62 -15.11 -1.88
N SER A 16 38.75 -16.39 -1.51
CA SER A 16 38.14 -17.52 -2.22
C SER A 16 37.07 -18.23 -1.40
N THR A 17 37.40 -18.80 -0.24
CA THR A 17 36.49 -19.67 0.51
C THR A 17 36.13 -19.17 1.90
N SER A 18 36.73 -18.09 2.40
CA SER A 18 36.33 -17.54 3.70
C SER A 18 35.05 -16.69 3.60
N VAL A 19 34.12 -16.88 4.52
CA VAL A 19 32.83 -16.17 4.57
C VAL A 19 32.71 -15.41 5.90
N PRO A 20 32.70 -14.07 5.88
CA PRO A 20 32.61 -13.26 7.09
C PRO A 20 31.15 -13.02 7.52
N PHE A 21 30.95 -12.91 8.82
CA PHE A 21 29.72 -12.48 9.48
C PHE A 21 30.06 -11.40 10.51
N LEU A 22 29.26 -10.36 10.57
CA LEU A 22 29.32 -9.32 11.57
C LEU A 22 28.08 -9.44 12.46
N LEU A 23 28.29 -9.69 13.74
CA LEU A 23 27.23 -9.81 14.74
C LEU A 23 26.79 -8.42 15.21
N LYS A 24 25.63 -8.37 15.88
CA LYS A 24 25.18 -7.17 16.57
C LYS A 24 26.16 -6.81 17.69
N VAL A 25 26.24 -5.51 18.02
CA VAL A 25 26.86 -5.08 19.27
C VAL A 25 26.18 -5.79 20.43
N SER A 26 26.95 -6.18 21.44
CA SER A 26 26.37 -6.73 22.66
C SER A 26 25.40 -5.74 23.29
N GLU A 27 24.24 -6.21 23.74
CA GLU A 27 23.26 -5.37 24.43
C GLU A 27 23.51 -5.37 25.95
N ASN A 28 24.15 -6.42 26.46
CA ASN A 28 24.33 -6.64 27.89
C ASN A 28 25.77 -6.39 28.39
N HIS A 29 26.76 -6.28 27.49
CA HIS A 29 28.17 -6.23 27.85
C HIS A 29 28.88 -4.95 27.41
N GLN A 30 29.73 -4.41 28.28
CA GLN A 30 30.57 -3.23 28.01
C GLN A 30 32.07 -3.51 28.16
N ASP A 31 32.48 -4.62 28.78
CA ASP A 31 33.89 -5.05 28.85
C ASP A 31 34.17 -6.09 27.77
N GLN A 32 35.11 -5.76 26.87
CA GLN A 32 35.51 -6.59 25.74
C GLN A 32 35.96 -8.00 26.16
N ILE A 33 36.77 -8.10 27.22
CA ILE A 33 37.36 -9.37 27.64
C ILE A 33 36.30 -10.27 28.27
N TYR A 34 35.38 -9.69 29.02
CA TYR A 34 34.23 -10.38 29.55
C TYR A 34 33.35 -10.91 28.43
N TYR A 35 33.00 -10.08 27.45
CA TYR A 35 32.22 -10.52 26.30
C TYR A 35 32.93 -11.63 25.49
N ALA A 36 34.24 -11.49 25.25
CA ALA A 36 35.04 -12.55 24.62
C ALA A 36 35.02 -13.86 25.43
N SER A 37 35.01 -13.77 26.76
CA SER A 37 34.91 -14.94 27.65
C SER A 37 33.53 -15.60 27.59
N CYS A 38 32.45 -14.81 27.50
CA CYS A 38 31.09 -15.32 27.26
C CYS A 38 30.97 -16.03 25.90
N MET A 39 31.63 -15.51 24.85
CA MET A 39 31.67 -16.14 23.53
C MET A 39 32.45 -17.45 23.57
N LEU A 40 33.60 -17.50 24.26
CA LEU A 40 34.38 -18.72 24.44
C LEU A 40 33.63 -19.79 25.27
N TRP A 41 32.92 -19.37 26.32
CA TRP A 41 32.03 -20.25 27.08
C TRP A 41 30.94 -20.85 26.18
N SER A 42 30.32 -20.03 25.34
CA SER A 42 29.30 -20.46 24.40
C SER A 42 29.86 -21.49 23.40
N ILE A 43 31.08 -21.28 22.92
CA ILE A 43 31.80 -22.24 22.07
C ILE A 43 32.08 -23.55 22.81
N ALA A 44 32.52 -23.49 24.07
CA ALA A 44 32.75 -24.68 24.88
C ALA A 44 31.45 -25.49 25.03
N LYS A 45 30.33 -24.83 25.34
CA LYS A 45 29.01 -25.47 25.45
C LYS A 45 28.55 -26.08 24.12
N LEU A 46 28.66 -25.35 23.02
CA LEU A 46 28.27 -25.84 21.68
C LEU A 46 29.14 -27.01 21.22
N LYS A 47 30.41 -27.08 21.64
CA LYS A 47 31.30 -28.22 21.35
C LYS A 47 30.98 -29.43 22.22
N SER A 48 30.76 -29.23 23.53
CA SER A 48 30.49 -30.32 24.49
C SER A 48 29.10 -30.91 24.34
N ASP A 49 28.09 -30.10 23.96
CA ASP A 49 26.71 -30.55 23.80
C ASP A 49 26.21 -30.35 22.36
N LYS A 50 26.18 -31.46 21.61
CA LYS A 50 25.74 -31.49 20.21
C LYS A 50 24.24 -31.23 20.04
N SER A 51 23.43 -31.45 21.08
CA SER A 51 21.97 -31.24 21.01
C SER A 51 21.63 -29.76 20.76
N LEU A 52 22.44 -28.84 21.30
CA LEU A 52 22.24 -27.39 21.18
C LEU A 52 22.24 -26.88 19.72
N ILE A 53 22.97 -27.56 18.83
CA ILE A 53 22.96 -27.27 17.38
C ILE A 53 21.86 -28.07 16.67
N LYS A 54 21.60 -29.29 17.13
CA LYS A 54 20.60 -30.21 16.54
C LYS A 54 19.17 -29.65 16.65
N ASP A 55 18.78 -29.11 17.81
CA ASP A 55 17.45 -28.52 18.02
C ASP A 55 17.18 -27.33 17.07
N CYS A 56 18.22 -26.55 16.76
CA CYS A 56 18.14 -25.45 15.80
C CYS A 56 18.02 -25.91 14.34
N VAL A 57 18.41 -27.14 14.06
CA VAL A 57 18.37 -27.75 12.73
C VAL A 57 17.05 -28.50 12.51
N GLU A 58 16.50 -29.16 13.53
CA GLU A 58 15.22 -29.90 13.48
C GLU A 58 13.98 -28.99 13.41
N THR A 59 14.09 -27.73 13.84
CA THR A 59 13.04 -26.70 13.65
C THR A 59 12.88 -26.24 12.20
N THR A 60 13.75 -26.68 11.29
CA THR A 60 13.60 -26.39 9.86
C THR A 60 12.56 -27.29 9.18
N LYS A 61 11.85 -26.74 8.18
CA LYS A 61 10.58 -27.23 7.58
C LYS A 61 10.60 -28.64 6.91
N PHE A 62 11.50 -29.55 7.27
CA PHE A 62 11.47 -30.98 6.96
C PHE A 62 11.21 -31.79 8.24
N LYS A 63 10.02 -31.59 8.84
CA LYS A 63 9.57 -32.38 9.99
C LYS A 63 9.67 -33.88 9.65
N GLY A 64 10.48 -34.61 10.42
CA GLY A 64 10.55 -36.08 10.40
C GLY A 64 11.70 -36.72 9.60
N LEU A 65 12.55 -35.97 8.90
CA LEU A 65 13.74 -36.52 8.23
C LEU A 65 15.03 -36.24 9.04
N ILE A 66 15.86 -37.26 9.22
CA ILE A 66 17.18 -37.13 9.85
C ILE A 66 18.11 -36.41 8.87
N LEU A 67 18.57 -35.20 9.23
CA LEU A 67 19.54 -34.44 8.45
C LEU A 67 20.95 -34.98 8.67
N GLU A 68 21.81 -34.89 7.66
CA GLU A 68 23.21 -35.33 7.76
C GLU A 68 24.02 -34.44 8.72
N GLU A 69 24.82 -35.07 9.60
CA GLU A 69 25.49 -34.38 10.72
C GLU A 69 27.01 -34.18 10.52
N THR A 70 27.55 -34.48 9.33
CA THR A 70 29.00 -34.48 9.08
C THR A 70 29.58 -33.08 9.26
N GLN A 71 28.90 -32.07 8.71
CA GLN A 71 29.34 -30.68 8.80
C GLN A 71 29.31 -30.15 10.24
N GLN A 72 28.26 -30.45 11.01
CA GLN A 72 28.18 -30.07 12.43
C GLN A 72 29.30 -30.72 13.23
N SER A 73 29.59 -31.99 12.96
CA SER A 73 30.64 -32.73 13.67
C SER A 73 32.05 -32.22 13.37
N ASN A 74 32.23 -31.53 12.25
CA ASN A 74 33.53 -31.03 11.79
C ASN A 74 33.67 -29.52 11.93
N ILE A 75 32.68 -28.79 12.45
CA ILE A 75 32.75 -27.32 12.54
C ILE A 75 33.80 -26.84 13.56
N PHE A 76 34.05 -27.63 14.59
CA PHE A 76 35.02 -27.36 15.65
C PHE A 76 36.27 -28.19 15.50
N SER A 77 37.37 -27.64 16.03
CA SER A 77 38.66 -28.33 16.09
C SER A 77 39.15 -28.79 14.72
N SER A 78 38.78 -28.04 13.68
CA SER A 78 39.07 -28.32 12.29
C SER A 78 39.90 -27.21 11.66
N CYS A 79 40.69 -27.59 10.66
CA CYS A 79 41.62 -26.72 9.98
C CYS A 79 41.79 -27.19 8.53
N ARG A 80 41.92 -26.26 7.58
CA ARG A 80 42.24 -26.54 6.18
C ARG A 80 43.74 -26.47 5.98
N ILE A 81 44.37 -27.63 5.82
CA ILE A 81 45.81 -27.77 5.63
C ILE A 81 46.16 -27.54 4.16
N PRO A 82 47.07 -26.60 3.83
CA PRO A 82 47.50 -26.40 2.45
C PRO A 82 48.27 -27.63 1.94
N GLY A 83 48.01 -27.99 0.68
CA GLY A 83 48.83 -28.95 -0.06
C GLY A 83 49.22 -28.39 -1.43
N ASP A 84 50.15 -29.04 -2.12
CA ASP A 84 50.71 -28.51 -3.37
C ASP A 84 49.66 -28.34 -4.47
N THR A 85 48.84 -29.37 -4.70
CA THR A 85 47.80 -29.36 -5.74
C THR A 85 46.39 -29.35 -5.18
N LYS A 86 46.21 -29.83 -3.95
CA LYS A 86 44.92 -29.96 -3.27
C LYS A 86 45.12 -29.87 -1.76
N ASP A 87 44.26 -29.11 -1.10
CA ASP A 87 44.25 -28.97 0.35
C ASP A 87 43.47 -30.13 1.01
N THR A 88 43.67 -30.32 2.31
CA THR A 88 42.95 -31.33 3.10
C THR A 88 42.29 -30.72 4.32
N ILE A 89 41.16 -31.27 4.74
CA ILE A 89 40.52 -30.90 6.02
C ILE A 89 41.08 -31.82 7.11
N TYR A 90 41.66 -31.23 8.13
CA TYR A 90 42.11 -31.89 9.34
C TYR A 90 41.13 -31.59 10.48
N VAL A 91 40.83 -32.58 11.33
CA VAL A 91 39.92 -32.44 12.48
C VAL A 91 40.48 -33.20 13.68
N ASN A 92 40.66 -32.51 14.81
CA ASN A 92 41.07 -33.11 16.09
C ASN A 92 39.94 -33.00 17.13
N ARG A 93 39.19 -34.08 17.33
CA ARG A 93 38.00 -34.05 18.21
C ARG A 93 38.33 -33.86 19.69
N GLU A 94 39.51 -34.27 20.13
CA GLU A 94 39.95 -34.27 21.53
C GLU A 94 40.48 -32.91 22.02
N SER A 95 40.58 -31.92 21.13
CA SER A 95 41.07 -30.60 21.49
C SER A 95 40.18 -29.92 22.55
N ARG A 96 40.82 -29.36 23.57
CA ARG A 96 40.20 -28.67 24.72
C ARG A 96 40.52 -27.18 24.79
N HIS A 97 41.44 -26.72 23.94
CA HIS A 97 41.97 -25.37 23.96
C HIS A 97 41.52 -24.53 22.76
N VAL A 98 41.54 -23.22 22.93
CA VAL A 98 41.43 -22.23 21.84
C VAL A 98 42.76 -21.50 21.69
N VAL A 99 42.94 -20.90 20.52
CA VAL A 99 44.03 -19.94 20.28
C VAL A 99 43.48 -18.54 20.42
N VAL A 100 44.08 -17.75 21.30
CA VAL A 100 43.76 -16.32 21.48
C VAL A 100 44.83 -15.48 20.79
N LEU A 101 44.42 -14.64 19.84
CA LEU A 101 45.28 -13.68 19.17
C LEU A 101 45.13 -12.32 19.85
N TRP A 102 46.22 -11.79 20.38
CA TRP A 102 46.29 -10.49 21.05
C TRP A 102 47.55 -9.76 20.63
N LYS A 103 47.41 -8.55 20.08
CA LYS A 103 48.52 -7.71 19.58
C LYS A 103 49.53 -8.48 18.72
N GLY A 104 49.02 -9.27 17.78
CA GLY A 104 49.79 -10.07 16.82
C GLY A 104 50.44 -11.33 17.38
N SER A 105 50.33 -11.62 18.68
CA SER A 105 50.85 -12.85 19.31
C SER A 105 49.72 -13.86 19.55
N ALA A 106 50.03 -15.16 19.50
CA ALA A 106 49.08 -16.24 19.71
C ALA A 106 49.29 -16.89 21.09
N PHE A 107 48.21 -17.14 21.84
CA PHE A 107 48.22 -17.72 23.19
C PHE A 107 47.26 -18.91 23.26
N ILE A 108 47.47 -19.80 24.22
CA ILE A 108 46.61 -20.97 24.47
C ILE A 108 45.74 -20.73 25.70
N VAL A 109 44.44 -20.98 25.56
CA VAL A 109 43.47 -20.94 26.67
C VAL A 109 42.64 -22.22 26.64
N ASN A 110 42.56 -22.93 27.77
CA ASN A 110 41.67 -24.06 27.91
C ASN A 110 40.26 -23.57 28.24
N ILE A 111 39.27 -24.07 27.50
CA ILE A 111 37.85 -23.75 27.71
C ILE A 111 37.02 -24.98 28.06
N ILE A 112 37.62 -26.17 27.97
CA ILE A 112 37.06 -27.46 28.36
C ILE A 112 38.01 -28.10 29.38
N SER A 113 37.45 -28.64 30.46
CA SER A 113 38.17 -29.30 31.54
C SER A 113 38.66 -30.69 31.15
N GLU A 114 39.45 -31.33 32.02
CA GLU A 114 39.87 -32.71 31.79
C GLU A 114 38.73 -33.73 31.82
N ASN A 115 37.61 -33.37 32.46
CA ASN A 115 36.38 -34.15 32.54
C ASN A 115 35.41 -33.86 31.37
N ASP A 116 35.89 -33.18 30.32
CA ASP A 116 35.13 -32.75 29.13
C ASP A 116 33.96 -31.79 29.41
N GLU A 117 34.00 -31.11 30.56
CA GLU A 117 33.03 -30.07 30.94
C GLU A 117 33.51 -28.68 30.50
N ALA A 118 32.60 -27.85 29.98
CA ALA A 118 32.90 -26.45 29.68
C ALA A 118 33.25 -25.68 30.97
N PHE A 119 34.39 -24.98 30.98
CA PHE A 119 34.73 -24.04 32.05
C PHE A 119 33.67 -22.95 32.20
N ASN A 120 33.52 -22.42 33.41
CA ASN A 120 32.62 -21.30 33.64
C ASN A 120 33.22 -19.98 33.10
N VAL A 121 32.39 -18.96 32.94
CA VAL A 121 32.81 -17.67 32.36
C VAL A 121 33.92 -17.02 33.20
N SER A 122 33.87 -17.13 34.53
CA SER A 122 34.88 -16.56 35.43
C SER A 122 36.28 -17.17 35.26
N GLU A 123 36.36 -18.49 35.04
CA GLU A 123 37.62 -19.21 34.80
C GLU A 123 38.25 -18.81 33.46
N ILE A 124 37.43 -18.68 32.42
CA ILE A 124 37.89 -18.21 31.10
C ILE A 124 38.33 -16.74 31.19
N TYR A 125 37.55 -15.90 31.86
CA TYR A 125 37.84 -14.48 32.03
C TYR A 125 39.16 -14.22 32.78
N ALA A 126 39.44 -15.01 33.82
CA ALA A 126 40.71 -14.93 34.54
C ALA A 126 41.90 -15.20 33.59
N GLN A 127 41.85 -16.27 32.79
CA GLN A 127 42.89 -16.57 31.80
C GLN A 127 43.04 -15.44 30.76
N MET A 128 41.93 -14.91 30.25
CA MET A 128 41.93 -13.84 29.26
C MET A 128 42.50 -12.51 29.81
N LYS A 129 42.27 -12.18 31.09
CA LYS A 129 42.85 -10.98 31.73
C LYS A 129 44.37 -11.05 31.88
N VAL A 130 44.94 -12.24 32.07
CA VAL A 130 46.40 -12.45 32.04
C VAL A 130 46.94 -12.12 30.65
N ILE A 131 46.30 -12.61 29.59
CA ILE A 131 46.67 -12.33 28.19
C ILE A 131 46.57 -10.82 27.89
N GLN A 132 45.47 -10.17 28.29
CA GLN A 132 45.28 -8.72 28.10
C GLN A 132 46.42 -7.91 28.76
N SER A 133 46.93 -8.40 29.90
CA SER A 133 47.98 -7.75 30.68
C SER A 133 49.41 -8.03 30.17
N TYR A 134 49.58 -8.90 29.17
CA TYR A 134 50.88 -9.23 28.60
C TYR A 134 51.54 -8.02 27.92
N LYS A 135 52.76 -7.67 28.37
CA LYS A 135 53.56 -6.55 27.84
C LYS A 135 54.87 -6.99 27.17
N GLY A 136 55.05 -8.29 26.93
CA GLY A 136 56.27 -8.79 26.26
C GLY A 136 56.32 -8.41 24.78
N GLU A 137 57.48 -8.61 24.15
CA GLU A 137 57.66 -8.35 22.72
C GLU A 137 56.73 -9.23 21.88
N GLN A 138 56.22 -8.64 20.79
CA GLN A 138 55.39 -9.33 19.81
C GLN A 138 56.17 -10.51 19.21
N GLN A 139 55.61 -11.71 19.32
CA GLN A 139 56.19 -12.91 18.72
C GLN A 139 55.68 -13.08 17.28
N SER A 140 56.53 -13.61 16.40
CA SER A 140 56.13 -13.97 15.04
C SER A 140 54.99 -14.98 15.05
N SER A 141 54.00 -14.77 14.20
CA SER A 141 52.82 -15.63 14.05
C SER A 141 52.68 -16.14 12.63
N ILE A 142 52.20 -17.37 12.48
CA ILE A 142 51.93 -17.98 11.16
C ILE A 142 50.72 -17.36 10.44
N CYS A 143 49.91 -16.56 11.15
CA CYS A 143 48.66 -15.99 10.65
C CYS A 143 48.81 -15.31 9.28
N LYS A 144 49.84 -14.48 9.09
CA LYS A 144 50.03 -13.76 7.84
C LYS A 144 50.22 -14.65 6.61
N PHE A 145 50.82 -15.83 6.77
CA PHE A 145 51.04 -16.74 5.66
C PHE A 145 49.76 -17.45 5.21
N THR A 146 48.77 -17.61 6.09
CA THR A 146 47.49 -18.26 5.74
C THR A 146 46.66 -17.45 4.73
N SER A 147 47.03 -16.19 4.52
CA SER A 147 46.45 -15.29 3.51
C SER A 147 47.15 -15.38 2.14
N LEU A 148 48.20 -16.20 2.00
CA LEU A 148 48.89 -16.40 0.74
C LEU A 148 48.15 -17.38 -0.18
N ARG A 149 48.56 -17.39 -1.45
CA ARG A 149 48.18 -18.47 -2.39
C ARG A 149 48.54 -19.83 -1.80
N ARG A 150 47.66 -20.82 -2.00
CA ARG A 150 47.72 -22.11 -1.30
C ARG A 150 48.97 -22.92 -1.60
N ASP A 151 49.45 -22.87 -2.84
CA ASP A 151 50.69 -23.52 -3.28
C ASP A 151 51.95 -22.88 -2.66
N LYS A 152 51.95 -21.55 -2.51
CA LYS A 152 53.03 -20.85 -1.78
C LYS A 152 52.98 -21.16 -0.29
N TRP A 153 51.79 -21.13 0.30
CA TRP A 153 51.61 -21.43 1.71
C TRP A 153 51.98 -22.88 2.05
N SER A 154 51.63 -23.85 1.19
CA SER A 154 52.02 -25.27 1.31
C SER A 154 53.52 -25.41 1.58
N LYS A 155 54.35 -24.86 0.68
CA LYS A 155 55.82 -24.93 0.77
C LYS A 155 56.39 -24.24 2.00
N ILE A 156 55.86 -23.06 2.35
CA ILE A 156 56.30 -22.32 3.53
C ILE A 156 55.94 -23.08 4.81
N ARG A 157 54.72 -23.63 4.88
CA ARG A 157 54.26 -24.42 6.02
C ARG A 157 55.12 -25.67 6.23
N GLU A 158 55.47 -26.38 5.16
CA GLU A 158 56.38 -27.53 5.22
C GLU A 158 57.74 -27.15 5.81
N ASN A 159 58.32 -26.03 5.38
CA ASN A 159 59.58 -25.52 5.94
C ASN A 159 59.45 -25.12 7.42
N ILE A 160 58.37 -24.43 7.80
CA ILE A 160 58.12 -24.04 9.20
C ILE A 160 57.95 -25.29 10.08
N ALA A 161 57.32 -26.34 9.57
CA ALA A 161 57.08 -27.58 10.30
C ALA A 161 58.36 -28.32 10.70
N LEU A 162 59.49 -28.12 10.00
CA LEU A 162 60.77 -28.75 10.35
C LEU A 162 61.26 -28.36 11.75
N ASN A 163 61.07 -27.09 12.15
CA ASN A 163 61.55 -26.57 13.43
C ASN A 163 60.44 -26.16 14.41
N ASN A 164 59.18 -26.06 13.94
CA ASN A 164 58.06 -25.53 14.73
C ASN A 164 56.83 -26.44 14.74
N LYS A 165 57.01 -27.77 14.58
CA LYS A 165 55.89 -28.72 14.49
C LYS A 165 54.93 -28.63 15.69
N ALA A 166 55.45 -28.60 16.91
CA ALA A 166 54.63 -28.49 18.12
C ALA A 166 53.80 -27.19 18.16
N SER A 167 54.41 -26.06 17.81
CA SER A 167 53.71 -24.76 17.71
C SER A 167 52.63 -24.75 16.62
N LEU A 168 52.89 -25.37 15.46
CA LEU A 168 51.90 -25.56 14.41
C LEU A 168 50.73 -26.44 14.89
N ASP A 169 51.04 -27.55 15.56
CA ASP A 169 50.03 -28.47 16.07
C ASP A 169 49.12 -27.78 17.10
N LEU A 170 49.66 -26.90 17.95
CA LEU A 170 48.85 -26.08 18.87
C LEU A 170 47.86 -25.17 18.12
N MET A 171 48.30 -24.53 17.04
CA MET A 171 47.44 -23.69 16.19
C MET A 171 46.36 -24.49 15.49
N GLU A 172 46.74 -25.58 14.82
CA GLU A 172 45.88 -26.41 13.98
C GLU A 172 44.86 -27.20 14.80
N ASN A 173 45.26 -27.70 15.97
CA ASN A 173 44.39 -28.48 16.86
C ASN A 173 43.37 -27.64 17.62
N SER A 174 43.55 -26.32 17.76
CA SER A 174 42.65 -25.45 18.55
C SER A 174 41.16 -25.63 18.19
N ILE A 175 40.24 -25.45 19.14
CA ILE A 175 38.79 -25.56 18.89
C ILE A 175 38.35 -24.51 17.87
N VAL A 176 38.74 -23.26 18.12
CA VAL A 176 38.61 -22.09 17.26
C VAL A 176 39.82 -21.18 17.50
N THR A 177 39.98 -20.17 16.66
CA THR A 177 40.80 -19.00 17.00
C THR A 177 39.89 -17.86 17.43
N ILE A 178 40.33 -17.05 18.40
CA ILE A 178 39.66 -15.80 18.80
C ILE A 178 40.67 -14.65 18.75
N ALA A 179 40.35 -13.60 18.01
CA ALA A 179 41.14 -12.38 17.91
C ALA A 179 40.50 -11.29 18.77
N ILE A 180 41.29 -10.71 19.67
CA ILE A 180 40.90 -9.59 20.51
C ILE A 180 41.52 -8.33 19.90
N GLU A 181 40.70 -7.49 19.28
CA GLU A 181 41.16 -6.27 18.61
C GLU A 181 41.21 -5.11 19.61
N ASP A 182 42.30 -4.35 19.66
CA ASP A 182 42.42 -3.20 20.56
C ASP A 182 41.76 -1.91 20.02
N GLU A 183 41.17 -1.99 18.83
CA GLU A 183 40.38 -0.95 18.17
C GLU A 183 38.87 -1.27 18.20
N ASP A 184 38.08 -0.21 18.05
CA ASP A 184 36.63 -0.33 17.88
C ASP A 184 36.30 -0.84 16.47
N SER A 185 35.20 -1.59 16.34
CA SER A 185 34.73 -2.00 15.01
C SER A 185 34.35 -0.76 14.18
N PRO A 186 34.71 -0.70 12.88
CA PRO A 186 34.28 0.37 11.99
C PRO A 186 32.76 0.53 12.00
N THR A 187 32.28 1.78 11.87
CA THR A 187 30.84 2.07 11.89
C THR A 187 30.16 1.75 10.56
N ASP A 188 30.87 1.87 9.44
CA ASP A 188 30.38 1.41 8.14
C ASP A 188 30.45 -0.12 8.03
N TYR A 189 29.35 -0.74 7.63
CA TYR A 189 29.27 -2.20 7.56
C TYR A 189 30.17 -2.82 6.48
N CYS A 190 30.40 -2.13 5.35
CA CYS A 190 31.29 -2.64 4.30
C CYS A 190 32.75 -2.61 4.77
N GLU A 191 33.14 -1.58 5.50
CA GLU A 191 34.46 -1.50 6.13
C GLU A 191 34.62 -2.55 7.23
N ALA A 192 33.64 -2.64 8.15
CA ALA A 192 33.65 -3.60 9.25
C ALA A 192 33.74 -5.05 8.77
N ILE A 193 32.96 -5.44 7.74
CA ILE A 193 33.01 -6.80 7.21
C ILE A 193 34.34 -7.12 6.52
N ASN A 194 34.96 -6.14 5.86
CA ASN A 194 36.31 -6.28 5.31
C ASN A 194 37.35 -6.44 6.43
N HIS A 195 37.22 -5.69 7.54
CA HIS A 195 38.10 -5.85 8.69
C HIS A 195 37.95 -7.22 9.37
N VAL A 196 36.72 -7.75 9.46
CA VAL A 196 36.49 -9.15 9.88
C VAL A 196 37.20 -10.12 8.93
N GLN A 197 37.06 -9.92 7.62
CA GLN A 197 37.58 -10.83 6.60
C GLN A 197 39.10 -10.81 6.43
N PHE A 198 39.75 -9.65 6.50
CA PHE A 198 41.18 -9.49 6.16
C PHE A 198 42.07 -9.14 7.36
N GLY A 199 41.48 -8.68 8.46
CA GLY A 199 42.20 -8.11 9.60
C GLY A 199 42.85 -6.76 9.28
N ASP A 200 43.76 -6.36 10.16
CA ASP A 200 44.60 -5.18 10.00
C ASP A 200 45.66 -5.35 8.89
N GLN A 201 46.42 -4.29 8.59
CA GLN A 201 47.45 -4.34 7.54
C GLN A 201 48.60 -5.31 7.87
N THR A 202 48.83 -5.61 9.16
CA THR A 202 49.81 -6.63 9.57
C THR A 202 49.28 -8.05 9.32
N GLY A 203 47.95 -8.20 9.47
CA GLY A 203 47.13 -9.40 9.62
C GLY A 203 47.85 -10.63 10.18
N ASN A 204 48.48 -10.37 11.31
CA ASN A 204 48.82 -11.41 12.28
C ASN A 204 47.59 -11.82 13.12
N MET A 205 46.44 -11.17 12.91
CA MET A 205 45.22 -11.33 13.72
C MET A 205 44.17 -12.27 13.11
N ARG A 206 44.47 -12.96 12.00
CA ARG A 206 43.56 -13.96 11.37
C ARG A 206 44.33 -15.23 11.02
N TYR A 207 43.79 -16.38 11.42
CA TYR A 207 44.31 -17.68 11.00
C TYR A 207 43.32 -18.30 10.00
N HIS A 208 43.47 -17.96 8.72
CA HIS A 208 42.47 -18.26 7.68
C HIS A 208 42.28 -19.76 7.41
N ASP A 209 43.26 -20.59 7.76
CA ASP A 209 43.11 -22.04 7.66
C ASP A 209 42.13 -22.59 8.71
N LYS A 210 41.91 -21.86 9.81
CA LYS A 210 40.97 -22.27 10.84
C LYS A 210 39.54 -22.18 10.34
N THR A 211 38.76 -23.22 10.63
CA THR A 211 37.35 -23.26 10.23
C THR A 211 36.51 -22.15 10.81
N ILE A 212 36.80 -21.71 12.05
CA ILE A 212 36.17 -20.55 12.68
C ILE A 212 37.26 -19.66 13.28
N ASN A 213 37.28 -18.39 12.86
CA ASN A 213 37.89 -17.31 13.63
C ASN A 213 36.76 -16.48 14.25
N VAL A 214 36.84 -16.23 15.56
CA VAL A 214 36.01 -15.27 16.28
C VAL A 214 36.80 -13.97 16.42
N ILE A 215 36.19 -12.83 16.18
CA ILE A 215 36.80 -11.52 16.31
C ILE A 215 35.98 -10.75 17.34
N VAL A 216 36.61 -10.15 18.35
CA VAL A 216 35.92 -9.33 19.36
C VAL A 216 36.61 -7.98 19.41
N TYR A 217 35.87 -6.93 19.04
CA TYR A 217 36.32 -5.55 19.03
C TYR A 217 36.17 -4.89 20.40
N LYS A 218 36.89 -3.80 20.63
CA LYS A 218 36.90 -3.07 21.91
C LYS A 218 35.51 -2.56 22.32
N ASN A 219 34.69 -2.15 21.36
CA ASN A 219 33.30 -1.74 21.56
C ASN A 219 32.29 -2.90 21.69
N CYS A 220 32.74 -4.12 21.98
CA CYS A 220 31.89 -5.31 22.14
C CYS A 220 31.04 -5.66 20.89
N VAL A 221 31.50 -5.27 19.70
CA VAL A 221 31.05 -5.86 18.44
C VAL A 221 31.84 -7.15 18.21
N ALA A 222 31.17 -8.20 17.71
CA ALA A 222 31.82 -9.45 17.35
C ALA A 222 31.71 -9.75 15.86
N GLY A 223 32.76 -10.33 15.29
CA GLY A 223 32.79 -10.88 13.95
C GLY A 223 33.08 -12.37 13.97
N LEU A 224 32.66 -13.09 12.94
CA LEU A 224 32.98 -14.49 12.71
C LEU A 224 33.48 -14.65 11.28
N LEU A 225 34.54 -15.42 11.08
CA LEU A 225 35.06 -15.76 9.77
C LEU A 225 35.09 -17.28 9.63
N PHE A 226 34.32 -17.81 8.68
CA PHE A 226 34.20 -19.25 8.45
C PHE A 226 34.99 -19.69 7.22
N GLU A 227 35.59 -20.88 7.27
CA GLU A 227 36.13 -21.56 6.10
C GLU A 227 35.03 -22.45 5.46
N HIS A 228 34.59 -22.09 4.24
CA HIS A 228 33.39 -22.64 3.60
C HIS A 228 33.54 -24.09 3.07
N THR A 229 34.74 -24.67 3.03
CA THR A 229 34.89 -26.08 2.63
C THR A 229 34.30 -27.01 3.68
N VAL A 230 34.46 -26.66 4.96
CA VAL A 230 34.03 -27.50 6.08
C VAL A 230 32.53 -27.40 6.33
N VAL A 231 31.98 -26.19 6.26
CA VAL A 231 30.59 -25.88 6.64
C VAL A 231 29.91 -25.03 5.57
N ASP A 232 28.62 -25.20 5.34
CA ASP A 232 27.81 -24.41 4.40
C ASP A 232 27.15 -23.19 5.08
N GLY A 233 26.74 -22.21 4.27
CA GLY A 233 26.15 -20.96 4.78
C GLY A 233 24.96 -21.14 5.73
N PHE A 234 24.14 -22.18 5.51
CA PHE A 234 23.00 -22.48 6.39
C PHE A 234 23.47 -22.77 7.83
N LEU A 235 24.45 -23.67 8.00
CA LEU A 235 25.02 -23.95 9.31
C LEU A 235 25.82 -22.78 9.89
N MET A 236 26.53 -22.02 9.05
CA MET A 236 27.24 -20.81 9.49
C MET A 236 26.28 -19.81 10.15
N CYS A 237 25.11 -19.58 9.55
CA CYS A 237 24.12 -18.66 10.10
C CYS A 237 23.49 -19.16 11.41
N ILE A 238 23.09 -20.44 11.46
CA ILE A 238 22.53 -21.03 12.70
C ILE A 238 23.54 -20.92 13.83
N PHE A 239 24.81 -21.27 13.56
CA PHE A 239 25.88 -21.19 14.53
C PHE A 239 26.09 -19.75 15.00
N SER A 240 26.20 -18.80 14.08
CA SER A 240 26.40 -17.38 14.39
C SER A 240 25.29 -16.83 15.29
N LYS A 241 24.03 -17.14 14.99
CA LYS A 241 22.87 -16.77 15.80
C LYS A 241 22.94 -17.36 17.20
N LYS A 242 23.18 -18.68 17.30
CA LYS A 242 23.20 -19.38 18.58
C LYS A 242 24.35 -18.90 19.47
N LEU A 243 25.51 -18.67 18.87
CA LEU A 243 26.69 -18.14 19.55
C LEU A 243 26.40 -16.76 20.15
N TYR A 244 25.79 -15.84 19.39
CA TYR A 244 25.38 -14.53 19.90
C TYR A 244 24.40 -14.64 21.08
N LEU A 245 23.30 -15.36 20.90
CA LEU A 245 22.26 -15.49 21.94
C LEU A 245 22.79 -16.10 23.25
N MET A 246 23.68 -17.08 23.16
CA MET A 246 24.31 -17.68 24.34
C MET A 246 25.33 -16.75 24.99
N GLY A 247 26.07 -15.98 24.18
CA GLY A 247 27.00 -14.95 24.68
C GLY A 247 26.29 -13.84 25.46
N GLU A 248 25.08 -13.47 25.05
CA GLU A 248 24.26 -12.45 25.73
C GLU A 248 23.60 -12.94 27.03
N TYR A 249 23.41 -14.25 27.22
CA TYR A 249 22.65 -14.81 28.34
C TYR A 249 23.35 -14.68 29.71
N ASN A 250 24.68 -14.76 29.77
CA ASN A 250 25.42 -14.71 31.04
C ASN A 250 25.51 -13.28 31.59
N ARG A 251 24.98 -13.02 32.79
CA ARG A 251 24.98 -11.70 33.45
C ARG A 251 25.65 -11.74 34.83
N MET A 252 26.91 -12.14 34.90
CA MET A 252 27.66 -12.03 36.16
C MET A 252 28.29 -10.64 36.29
N GLU A 253 28.15 -9.99 37.44
CA GLU A 253 28.87 -8.74 37.73
C GLU A 253 30.38 -9.01 37.82
N ILE A 254 31.17 -8.21 37.10
CA ILE A 254 32.64 -8.31 37.03
C ILE A 254 33.29 -8.32 38.43
N ASN A 255 32.68 -7.63 39.41
CA ASN A 255 33.18 -7.50 40.77
C ASN A 255 33.13 -8.79 41.61
N GLN A 256 32.42 -9.83 41.17
CA GLN A 256 32.27 -11.09 41.90
C GLN A 256 33.29 -12.16 41.51
N VAL A 257 34.12 -11.90 40.48
CA VAL A 257 35.11 -12.87 39.99
C VAL A 257 36.39 -12.81 40.83
N LYS A 258 36.49 -13.64 41.87
CA LYS A 258 37.71 -13.86 42.66
C LYS A 258 38.32 -15.23 42.33
N VAL A 259 38.90 -15.37 41.15
CA VAL A 259 39.68 -16.57 40.77
C VAL A 259 41.17 -16.20 40.80
N PRO A 260 42.06 -17.03 41.41
CA PRO A 260 43.50 -16.80 41.35
C PRO A 260 44.00 -16.76 39.89
N LEU A 261 44.65 -15.67 39.49
CA LEU A 261 45.21 -15.51 38.15
C LEU A 261 46.50 -16.37 38.04
N SER A 262 46.47 -17.41 37.22
CA SER A 262 47.69 -18.13 36.83
C SER A 262 48.59 -17.21 36.00
N THR A 263 49.85 -17.03 36.40
CA THR A 263 50.78 -16.08 35.76
C THR A 263 51.62 -16.69 34.63
N ASP A 264 51.44 -17.97 34.29
CA ASP A 264 52.33 -18.70 33.36
C ASP A 264 51.76 -18.86 31.94
N ILE A 265 50.98 -17.89 31.44
CA ILE A 265 50.51 -17.90 30.04
C ILE A 265 51.56 -17.21 29.16
N LYS A 266 52.23 -17.99 28.30
CA LYS A 266 53.24 -17.51 27.33
C LYS A 266 52.71 -17.60 25.90
N PRO A 267 53.14 -16.71 24.99
CA PRO A 267 52.77 -16.81 23.58
C PRO A 267 53.41 -18.03 22.92
N ILE A 268 52.76 -18.55 21.90
CA ILE A 268 53.30 -19.58 21.00
C ILE A 268 54.45 -18.95 20.22
N SER A 269 55.66 -19.51 20.37
CA SER A 269 56.84 -19.03 19.68
C SER A 269 57.06 -19.78 18.37
N PHE A 270 57.48 -19.04 17.34
CA PHE A 270 57.91 -19.58 16.06
C PHE A 270 59.29 -19.05 15.69
N GLN A 271 60.11 -19.92 15.11
CA GLN A 271 61.45 -19.59 14.60
C GLN A 271 61.43 -19.51 13.07
N PHE A 272 61.20 -18.32 12.52
CA PHE A 272 61.35 -18.01 11.09
C PHE A 272 61.48 -16.49 10.84
N ASP A 273 62.07 -16.07 9.71
CA ASP A 273 62.07 -14.67 9.25
C ASP A 273 60.88 -14.43 8.31
N ASP A 274 60.26 -13.27 8.48
CA ASP A 274 58.92 -12.98 8.00
C ASP A 274 58.77 -11.54 7.47
N SER A 275 59.90 -10.86 7.29
CA SER A 275 60.05 -9.44 6.96
C SER A 275 59.71 -9.05 5.51
N ASN A 276 59.71 -10.01 4.56
CA ASN A 276 59.57 -9.74 3.11
C ASN A 276 58.24 -10.21 2.48
N ILE A 277 57.14 -10.24 3.23
CA ILE A 277 55.87 -10.84 2.78
C ILE A 277 54.83 -9.77 2.51
N GLU A 278 54.66 -9.42 1.23
CA GLU A 278 53.59 -8.54 0.79
C GLU A 278 52.27 -9.30 0.62
N ARG A 279 51.18 -8.65 1.07
CA ARG A 279 49.80 -9.13 0.90
C ARG A 279 49.31 -8.77 -0.50
N GLY A 280 48.94 -9.77 -1.28
CA GLY A 280 48.37 -9.58 -2.63
C GLY A 280 46.87 -9.89 -2.66
N TYR A 281 46.03 -9.03 -2.11
CA TYR A 281 44.56 -9.16 -2.25
C TYR A 281 43.89 -7.85 -2.66
N SER A 282 42.79 -7.98 -3.39
CA SER A 282 41.92 -6.86 -3.76
C SER A 282 40.64 -6.93 -2.93
N MET A 283 40.25 -5.79 -2.36
CA MET A 283 39.01 -5.71 -1.59
C MET A 283 37.79 -5.92 -2.50
N PRO A 284 36.79 -6.68 -2.05
CA PRO A 284 35.55 -6.85 -2.80
C PRO A 284 34.83 -5.50 -2.98
N THR A 285 34.11 -5.35 -4.09
CA THR A 285 33.25 -4.19 -4.30
C THR A 285 31.87 -4.50 -3.72
N ILE A 286 31.69 -4.12 -2.45
CA ILE A 286 30.47 -4.35 -1.67
C ILE A 286 29.53 -3.15 -1.80
N SER A 287 28.23 -3.41 -1.84
CA SER A 287 27.17 -2.41 -1.78
C SER A 287 26.04 -2.96 -0.92
N TYR A 288 25.30 -2.12 -0.20
CA TYR A 288 24.12 -2.57 0.53
C TYR A 288 23.07 -1.47 0.63
N PHE A 289 21.84 -1.87 0.92
CA PHE A 289 20.77 -0.97 1.31
C PHE A 289 19.78 -1.68 2.23
N ASP A 290 19.09 -0.90 3.06
CA ASP A 290 17.99 -1.36 3.88
C ASP A 290 16.67 -0.96 3.20
N PHE A 291 15.78 -1.93 3.02
CA PHE A 291 14.41 -1.70 2.54
C PHE A 291 13.46 -1.89 3.73
N TYR A 292 12.80 -0.80 4.13
CA TYR A 292 11.87 -0.78 5.25
C TYR A 292 10.46 -1.16 4.79
N GLY A 293 9.78 -1.99 5.57
CA GLY A 293 8.42 -2.41 5.31
C GLY A 293 7.62 -2.50 6.60
N HIS A 294 6.29 -2.48 6.50
CA HIS A 294 5.45 -2.68 7.67
C HIS A 294 5.68 -4.06 8.28
N GLN A 295 6.00 -4.13 9.58
CA GLN A 295 6.38 -5.37 10.27
C GLN A 295 5.32 -6.48 10.12
N ASP A 296 4.03 -6.16 10.29
CA ASP A 296 2.97 -7.16 10.09
C ASP A 296 2.91 -7.70 8.66
N MET A 297 3.21 -6.87 7.64
CA MET A 297 3.25 -7.31 6.25
C MET A 297 4.45 -8.21 5.98
N LEU A 298 5.64 -7.85 6.50
CA LEU A 298 6.83 -8.69 6.38
C LEU A 298 6.64 -10.02 7.12
N ASN A 299 5.98 -10.03 8.27
CA ASN A 299 5.61 -11.25 8.99
C ASN A 299 4.63 -12.09 8.17
N LEU A 300 3.60 -11.47 7.59
CA LEU A 300 2.66 -12.16 6.71
C LEU A 300 3.37 -12.79 5.50
N PHE A 301 4.36 -12.13 4.92
CA PHE A 301 5.16 -12.70 3.82
C PHE A 301 5.92 -13.96 4.28
N LYS A 302 6.44 -13.98 5.51
CA LYS A 302 7.15 -15.14 6.08
C LYS A 302 6.19 -16.31 6.35
N GLU A 303 5.04 -16.03 6.94
CA GLU A 303 3.98 -17.00 7.21
C GLU A 303 3.47 -17.66 5.93
N GLN A 304 3.18 -16.84 4.90
CA GLN A 304 2.71 -17.28 3.60
C GLN A 304 3.81 -17.82 2.69
N LYS A 305 5.08 -17.87 3.16
CA LYS A 305 6.25 -18.34 2.39
C LYS A 305 6.42 -17.60 1.06
N LEU A 306 6.27 -16.28 1.10
CA LEU A 306 6.43 -15.36 -0.03
C LEU A 306 7.65 -14.45 0.12
N TYR A 307 8.25 -14.37 1.31
CA TYR A 307 9.37 -13.46 1.62
C TYR A 307 10.58 -13.65 0.68
N ASP A 308 11.12 -14.87 0.58
CA ASP A 308 12.23 -15.17 -0.36
C ASP A 308 11.83 -14.92 -1.81
N ILE A 309 10.60 -15.28 -2.19
CA ILE A 309 10.10 -15.15 -3.57
C ILE A 309 9.98 -13.68 -3.97
N TRP A 310 9.49 -12.82 -3.08
CA TRP A 310 9.42 -11.38 -3.28
C TRP A 310 10.80 -10.80 -3.59
N ILE A 311 11.82 -11.17 -2.81
CA ILE A 311 13.20 -10.70 -3.03
C ILE A 311 13.77 -11.28 -4.32
N ASN A 312 13.51 -12.57 -4.61
CA ASN A 312 13.98 -13.25 -5.81
C ASN A 312 13.43 -12.60 -7.08
N PHE A 313 12.12 -12.42 -7.16
CA PHE A 313 11.46 -11.79 -8.30
C PHE A 313 11.83 -10.31 -8.43
N SER A 314 12.00 -9.60 -7.32
CA SER A 314 12.47 -8.22 -7.33
C SER A 314 13.88 -8.10 -7.91
N LEU A 315 14.81 -9.01 -7.56
CA LEU A 315 16.14 -9.02 -8.15
C LEU A 315 16.11 -9.39 -9.65
N GLN A 316 15.27 -10.35 -10.05
CA GLN A 316 15.09 -10.67 -11.48
C GLN A 316 14.59 -9.44 -12.26
N LEU A 317 13.55 -8.76 -11.77
CA LEU A 317 13.04 -7.53 -12.39
C LEU A 317 14.09 -6.42 -12.43
N ALA A 318 14.87 -6.25 -11.36
CA ALA A 318 15.95 -5.27 -11.29
C ALA A 318 17.04 -5.52 -12.35
N ILE A 319 17.45 -6.78 -12.53
CA ILE A 319 18.42 -7.17 -13.56
C ILE A 319 17.84 -6.91 -14.96
N LYS A 320 16.58 -7.31 -15.21
CA LYS A 320 15.89 -7.03 -16.48
C LYS A 320 15.91 -5.54 -16.80
N ASN A 321 15.59 -4.69 -15.83
CA ASN A 321 15.53 -3.23 -16.01
C ASN A 321 16.93 -2.58 -16.18
N THR A 322 17.97 -3.18 -15.60
CA THR A 322 19.34 -2.64 -15.67
C THR A 322 20.07 -3.03 -16.96
N PHE A 323 19.82 -4.25 -17.46
CA PHE A 323 20.53 -4.80 -18.61
C PHE A 323 19.64 -4.93 -19.87
N GLY A 324 18.33 -4.70 -19.75
CA GLY A 324 17.36 -4.87 -20.84
C GLY A 324 16.93 -6.33 -21.08
N HIS A 325 17.57 -7.30 -20.43
CA HIS A 325 17.30 -8.73 -20.58
C HIS A 325 17.63 -9.53 -19.31
N LEU A 326 17.14 -10.77 -19.23
CA LEU A 326 17.40 -11.72 -18.15
C LEU A 326 18.26 -12.92 -18.57
N ASN A 327 19.12 -12.74 -19.58
CA ASN A 327 20.01 -13.78 -20.13
C ASN A 327 21.21 -14.08 -19.21
N PHE A 328 20.95 -14.37 -17.94
CA PHE A 328 21.95 -14.71 -16.93
C PHE A 328 21.57 -16.03 -16.25
N LEU A 329 22.57 -16.86 -15.94
CA LEU A 329 22.36 -18.00 -15.05
C LEU A 329 22.16 -17.47 -13.63
N TYR A 330 20.89 -17.41 -13.22
CA TYR A 330 20.45 -17.02 -11.89
C TYR A 330 20.23 -18.25 -11.04
N VAL A 331 20.91 -18.31 -9.89
CA VAL A 331 20.87 -19.46 -8.99
C VAL A 331 20.51 -19.04 -7.56
N THR A 332 19.58 -19.78 -6.97
CA THR A 332 19.34 -19.82 -5.52
C THR A 332 19.91 -21.12 -4.95
N PRO A 333 20.97 -21.09 -4.12
CA PRO A 333 21.50 -22.27 -3.47
C PRO A 333 20.44 -22.90 -2.56
N THR A 334 20.13 -24.18 -2.78
CA THR A 334 19.09 -24.90 -2.04
C THR A 334 19.73 -26.05 -1.28
N HIS A 335 19.59 -26.06 0.05
CA HIS A 335 20.16 -27.13 0.87
C HIS A 335 19.49 -28.49 0.55
N VAL A 336 20.29 -29.55 0.52
CA VAL A 336 19.88 -30.94 0.23
C VAL A 336 20.36 -31.91 1.32
N ARG A 337 20.51 -31.40 2.55
CA ARG A 337 21.11 -32.09 3.71
C ARG A 337 20.34 -33.29 4.25
N HIS A 338 19.15 -33.58 3.71
CA HIS A 338 18.41 -34.82 4.02
C HIS A 338 18.93 -36.02 3.21
N PHE A 339 19.85 -35.80 2.25
CA PHE A 339 20.67 -36.86 1.69
C PHE A 339 21.95 -37.05 2.48
N LYS A 340 22.48 -38.28 2.48
CA LYS A 340 23.79 -38.60 3.06
C LYS A 340 24.88 -37.74 2.40
N HIS A 341 25.62 -36.98 3.22
CA HIS A 341 26.62 -35.99 2.77
C HIS A 341 26.06 -34.86 1.87
N GLY A 342 24.75 -34.64 1.88
CA GLY A 342 24.12 -33.56 1.14
C GLY A 342 24.59 -32.19 1.64
N ARG A 343 24.91 -31.27 0.71
CA ARG A 343 25.29 -29.88 0.99
C ARG A 343 24.18 -28.96 0.45
N SER A 344 24.45 -28.28 -0.66
CA SER A 344 23.50 -27.46 -1.41
C SER A 344 23.62 -27.71 -2.91
N ASP A 345 22.49 -27.59 -3.59
CA ASP A 345 22.38 -27.69 -5.04
C ASP A 345 21.87 -26.36 -5.64
N PRO A 346 22.26 -26.02 -6.87
CA PRO A 346 21.79 -24.81 -7.52
C PRO A 346 20.35 -24.97 -8.03
N THR A 347 19.44 -24.11 -7.57
CA THR A 347 18.10 -23.97 -8.18
C THR A 347 18.10 -22.80 -9.15
N TYR A 348 17.77 -23.07 -10.42
CA TYR A 348 17.58 -22.03 -11.44
C TYR A 348 16.16 -21.47 -11.34
N THR A 349 16.02 -20.21 -10.92
CA THR A 349 14.72 -19.62 -10.52
C THR A 349 14.10 -18.67 -11.55
N ILE A 350 14.80 -18.38 -12.65
CA ILE A 350 14.18 -17.71 -13.81
C ILE A 350 13.34 -18.76 -14.55
N THR A 351 12.05 -18.47 -14.74
CA THR A 351 11.09 -19.40 -15.36
C THR A 351 10.24 -18.65 -16.37
N GLN A 352 9.59 -19.37 -17.28
CA GLN A 352 8.65 -18.74 -18.23
C GLN A 352 7.50 -18.03 -17.50
N LYS A 353 7.06 -18.53 -16.34
CA LYS A 353 6.02 -17.91 -15.53
C LYS A 353 6.49 -16.60 -14.87
N SER A 354 7.74 -16.54 -14.37
CA SER A 354 8.29 -15.28 -13.85
C SER A 354 8.53 -14.24 -14.96
N LEU A 355 8.95 -14.68 -16.15
CA LEU A 355 9.06 -13.78 -17.32
C LEU A 355 7.71 -13.21 -17.74
N LYS A 356 6.66 -14.05 -17.79
CA LYS A 356 5.28 -13.63 -18.10
C LYS A 356 4.76 -12.62 -17.07
N LEU A 357 4.98 -12.85 -15.78
CA LEU A 357 4.67 -11.87 -14.73
C LEU A 357 5.32 -10.50 -15.03
N PHE A 358 6.61 -10.48 -15.42
CA PHE A 358 7.30 -9.23 -15.74
C PHE A 358 6.88 -8.58 -17.06
N GLU A 359 6.18 -9.31 -17.94
CA GLU A 359 5.54 -8.76 -19.12
C GLU A 359 4.21 -8.12 -18.74
N ASP A 360 3.38 -8.84 -17.98
CA ASP A 360 2.09 -8.35 -17.49
C ASP A 360 2.24 -7.09 -16.63
N LEU A 361 3.29 -7.03 -15.81
CA LEU A 361 3.65 -5.84 -15.02
C LEU A 361 4.00 -4.61 -15.87
N ASN A 362 4.51 -4.78 -17.08
CA ASN A 362 4.83 -3.66 -17.97
C ASN A 362 3.60 -3.19 -18.75
N CYS A 363 2.62 -4.08 -18.98
CA CYS A 363 1.39 -3.81 -19.70
C CYS A 363 0.30 -3.24 -18.77
N LEU A 364 0.60 -2.20 -17.96
CA LEU A 364 -0.26 -1.57 -16.92
C LEU A 364 -1.65 -1.03 -17.37
N LYS A 365 -2.22 -1.53 -18.47
CA LYS A 365 -3.59 -1.37 -18.93
C LYS A 365 -4.55 -2.47 -18.45
N ASP A 366 -4.05 -3.60 -17.93
CA ASP A 366 -4.90 -4.69 -17.43
C ASP A 366 -5.23 -4.55 -15.93
N SER A 367 -6.44 -4.96 -15.54
CA SER A 367 -6.95 -4.94 -14.15
C SER A 367 -5.98 -5.61 -13.16
N THR A 368 -5.81 -5.02 -11.97
CA THR A 368 -4.88 -5.47 -10.91
C THR A 368 -4.96 -6.97 -10.59
N ASP A 369 -6.13 -7.58 -10.77
CA ASP A 369 -6.38 -8.99 -10.48
C ASP A 369 -5.65 -9.97 -11.42
N ASN A 370 -5.48 -9.62 -12.71
CA ASN A 370 -4.75 -10.47 -13.66
C ASN A 370 -3.27 -10.62 -13.27
N ILE A 371 -2.70 -9.55 -12.70
CA ILE A 371 -1.32 -9.55 -12.23
C ILE A 371 -1.16 -10.44 -10.99
N ILE A 372 -2.15 -10.47 -10.09
CA ILE A 372 -2.15 -11.36 -8.92
C ILE A 372 -2.12 -12.82 -9.39
N TYR A 373 -2.94 -13.19 -10.38
CA TYR A 373 -2.95 -14.55 -10.92
C TYR A 373 -1.60 -14.95 -11.54
N SER A 374 -1.04 -14.09 -12.41
CA SER A 374 0.29 -14.31 -12.99
C SER A 374 1.38 -14.43 -11.91
N PHE A 375 1.28 -13.65 -10.83
CA PHE A 375 2.19 -13.76 -9.68
C PHE A 375 2.04 -15.10 -8.96
N VAL A 376 0.81 -15.54 -8.68
CA VAL A 376 0.53 -16.85 -8.05
C VAL A 376 1.06 -18.01 -8.89
N GLU A 377 0.89 -17.97 -10.21
CA GLU A 377 1.42 -18.99 -11.10
C GLU A 377 2.96 -19.02 -11.12
N ALA A 378 3.60 -17.84 -11.09
CA ALA A 378 5.05 -17.73 -10.95
C ALA A 378 5.53 -18.28 -9.59
N VAL A 379 4.81 -18.00 -8.49
CA VAL A 379 5.08 -18.52 -7.15
C VAL A 379 4.98 -20.05 -7.13
N LYS A 380 3.93 -20.64 -7.71
CA LYS A 380 3.74 -22.10 -7.78
C LYS A 380 4.90 -22.77 -8.51
N GLU A 381 5.30 -22.23 -9.66
CA GLU A 381 6.42 -22.77 -10.43
C GLU A 381 7.75 -22.63 -9.68
N HIS A 382 8.00 -21.48 -9.04
CA HIS A 382 9.18 -21.28 -8.20
C HIS A 382 9.24 -22.31 -7.06
N ARG A 383 8.15 -22.49 -6.31
CA ARG A 383 8.05 -23.49 -5.24
C ARG A 383 8.28 -24.91 -5.75
N ARG A 384 7.74 -25.23 -6.93
CA ARG A 384 7.95 -26.53 -7.59
C ARG A 384 9.43 -26.77 -7.91
N LYS A 385 10.16 -25.76 -8.40
CA LYS A 385 11.60 -25.84 -8.65
C LYS A 385 12.38 -26.08 -7.36
N ILE A 386 12.12 -25.31 -6.31
CA ILE A 386 12.78 -25.48 -5.00
C ILE A 386 12.50 -26.89 -4.43
N LYS A 387 11.25 -27.35 -4.50
CA LYS A 387 10.87 -28.71 -4.07
C LYS A 387 11.59 -29.77 -4.91
N SER A 388 11.65 -29.60 -6.23
CA SER A 388 12.35 -30.51 -7.15
C SER A 388 13.84 -30.61 -6.82
N THR A 389 14.51 -29.49 -6.55
CA THR A 389 15.92 -29.48 -6.12
C THR A 389 16.09 -30.18 -4.79
N LYS A 390 15.21 -29.88 -3.83
CA LYS A 390 15.22 -30.57 -2.54
C LYS A 390 15.09 -32.07 -2.73
N LEU A 391 14.22 -32.57 -3.61
CA LEU A 391 14.10 -34.01 -3.90
C LEU A 391 15.28 -34.62 -4.69
N GLY A 392 16.36 -33.87 -4.96
CA GLY A 392 17.52 -34.35 -5.71
C GLY A 392 17.30 -34.42 -7.22
N HIS A 393 16.22 -33.83 -7.74
CA HIS A 393 15.89 -33.82 -9.17
C HIS A 393 16.43 -32.57 -9.89
N ALA A 394 17.32 -31.80 -9.28
CA ALA A 394 17.96 -30.66 -9.94
C ALA A 394 18.98 -31.12 -10.98
N ILE A 395 19.09 -30.35 -12.06
CA ILE A 395 20.02 -30.65 -13.16
C ILE A 395 21.48 -30.27 -12.85
N GLY A 396 21.72 -29.42 -11.85
CA GLY A 396 23.05 -28.89 -11.53
C GLY A 396 24.12 -29.95 -11.27
N PRO A 397 23.89 -30.91 -10.36
CA PRO A 397 24.82 -32.01 -10.11
C PRO A 397 25.08 -32.87 -11.36
N HIS A 398 24.05 -33.16 -12.15
CA HIS A 398 24.18 -33.92 -13.40
C HIS A 398 25.05 -33.18 -14.42
N ILE A 399 24.80 -31.88 -14.62
CA ILE A 399 25.61 -31.00 -15.49
C ILE A 399 27.07 -31.01 -15.04
N CYS A 400 27.32 -30.93 -13.73
CA CYS A 400 28.67 -30.97 -13.17
C CYS A 400 29.39 -32.29 -13.46
N GLN A 401 28.70 -33.43 -13.29
CA GLN A 401 29.26 -34.75 -13.62
C GLN A 401 29.58 -34.90 -15.11
N ILE A 402 28.67 -34.48 -16.00
CA ILE A 402 28.90 -34.51 -17.44
C ILE A 402 30.11 -33.63 -17.80
N ARG A 403 30.18 -32.41 -17.26
CA ARG A 403 31.33 -31.51 -17.49
C ARG A 403 32.65 -32.16 -17.08
N ASN A 404 32.71 -32.78 -15.90
CA ASN A 404 33.93 -33.43 -15.43
C ASN A 404 34.31 -34.64 -16.28
N SER A 405 33.34 -35.42 -16.78
CA SER A 405 33.60 -36.52 -17.71
C SER A 405 34.20 -36.05 -19.05
N LEU A 406 33.98 -34.79 -19.41
CA LEU A 406 34.49 -34.14 -20.62
C LEU A 406 35.81 -33.37 -20.41
N ALA A 407 36.33 -33.30 -19.18
CA ALA A 407 37.51 -32.51 -18.85
C ALA A 407 38.74 -32.90 -19.69
N ASN A 408 38.90 -34.18 -20.01
CA ASN A 408 40.02 -34.72 -20.79
C ASN A 408 39.83 -34.64 -22.32
N LYS A 409 38.73 -34.05 -22.82
CA LYS A 409 38.49 -33.88 -24.27
C LYS A 409 39.17 -32.61 -24.80
N LYS A 410 39.61 -32.68 -26.07
CA LYS A 410 40.28 -31.60 -26.81
C LYS A 410 39.55 -30.26 -26.68
N ASP A 411 40.32 -29.19 -26.59
CA ASP A 411 39.80 -27.82 -26.64
C ASP A 411 39.07 -27.57 -27.96
N GLY A 412 37.88 -26.97 -27.88
CA GLY A 412 36.96 -26.79 -29.02
C GLY A 412 35.71 -27.69 -29.03
N ASN A 413 35.54 -28.61 -28.06
CA ASN A 413 34.28 -29.35 -27.92
C ASN A 413 33.12 -28.41 -27.54
N LYS A 414 32.13 -28.25 -28.44
CA LYS A 414 30.98 -27.34 -28.24
C LYS A 414 30.16 -27.66 -26.99
N LEU A 415 30.00 -28.94 -26.63
CA LEU A 415 29.29 -29.35 -25.42
C LEU A 415 30.10 -29.00 -24.16
N LYS A 416 31.42 -29.20 -24.18
CA LYS A 416 32.33 -28.76 -23.10
C LYS A 416 32.20 -27.25 -22.87
N LEU A 417 32.30 -26.46 -23.94
CA LEU A 417 32.17 -24.99 -23.89
C LEU A 417 30.79 -24.54 -23.37
N PHE A 418 29.70 -25.20 -23.80
CA PHE A 418 28.36 -24.92 -23.29
C PHE A 418 28.23 -25.22 -21.80
N LEU A 419 28.71 -26.39 -21.35
CA LEU A 419 28.62 -26.81 -19.94
C LEU A 419 29.55 -26.01 -19.02
N GLU A 420 30.61 -25.39 -19.56
CA GLU A 420 31.48 -24.47 -18.82
C GLU A 420 30.72 -23.22 -18.33
N THR A 421 29.68 -22.77 -19.02
CA THR A 421 28.85 -21.64 -18.55
C THR A 421 28.17 -21.93 -17.20
N PHE A 422 27.88 -23.20 -16.90
CA PHE A 422 27.28 -23.64 -15.64
C PHE A 422 28.30 -23.84 -14.51
N SER A 423 29.60 -23.58 -14.74
CA SER A 423 30.64 -23.72 -13.71
C SER A 423 30.61 -22.63 -12.67
N CYS A 424 30.27 -21.41 -13.08
CA CYS A 424 30.15 -20.27 -12.19
C CYS A 424 29.00 -19.35 -12.65
N PRO A 425 27.76 -19.61 -12.21
CA PRO A 425 26.60 -18.77 -12.45
C PRO A 425 26.87 -17.27 -12.24
N ALA A 426 26.32 -16.45 -13.12
CA ALA A 426 26.51 -15.00 -13.10
C ALA A 426 25.79 -14.34 -11.92
N VAL A 427 24.69 -14.92 -11.43
CA VAL A 427 23.89 -14.33 -10.34
C VAL A 427 23.60 -15.38 -9.28
N TYR A 428 23.93 -15.06 -8.03
CA TYR A 428 23.59 -15.85 -6.86
C TYR A 428 22.72 -15.02 -5.91
N LEU A 429 21.55 -15.54 -5.54
CA LEU A 429 20.73 -15.00 -4.45
C LEU A 429 20.59 -16.03 -3.33
N THR A 430 20.94 -15.63 -2.12
CA THR A 430 20.70 -16.39 -0.89
C THR A 430 20.28 -15.44 0.22
N GLY A 431 19.83 -15.95 1.36
CA GLY A 431 19.49 -15.11 2.50
C GLY A 431 18.78 -15.84 3.61
N TYR A 432 18.38 -15.08 4.61
CA TYR A 432 17.72 -15.58 5.81
C TYR A 432 16.50 -14.72 6.10
N GLU A 433 15.32 -15.35 6.20
CA GLU A 433 14.03 -14.65 6.39
C GLU A 433 13.93 -13.93 7.74
N THR A 434 14.55 -14.48 8.80
CA THR A 434 14.51 -13.91 10.15
C THR A 434 15.86 -14.09 10.85
N VAL A 435 16.63 -13.00 10.97
CA VAL A 435 17.93 -13.00 11.64
C VAL A 435 18.23 -11.62 12.26
N GLU A 436 17.98 -11.47 13.56
CA GLU A 436 18.20 -10.19 14.27
C GLU A 436 19.66 -10.03 14.72
N GLU A 437 20.30 -11.15 15.04
CA GLU A 437 21.59 -11.25 15.71
C GLU A 437 22.79 -10.92 14.80
N ILE A 438 22.59 -10.98 13.48
CA ILE A 438 23.62 -10.76 12.46
C ILE A 438 23.34 -9.45 11.74
N ASN A 439 24.27 -8.50 11.82
CA ASN A 439 24.15 -7.20 11.17
C ASN A 439 24.57 -7.24 9.69
N PHE A 440 25.58 -8.02 9.34
CA PHE A 440 26.13 -8.04 7.99
C PHE A 440 26.82 -9.37 7.67
N THR A 441 26.83 -9.78 6.40
CA THR A 441 27.59 -10.95 5.93
C THR A 441 27.82 -10.84 4.42
N LEU A 442 28.83 -11.52 3.90
CA LEU A 442 29.23 -11.42 2.50
C LEU A 442 29.40 -12.80 1.88
N SER A 443 28.92 -12.99 0.66
CA SER A 443 29.26 -14.16 -0.16
C SER A 443 30.44 -13.84 -1.07
N ASN A 444 31.33 -14.81 -1.26
CA ASN A 444 32.41 -14.68 -2.22
C ASN A 444 31.88 -14.67 -3.66
N ALA A 445 32.57 -13.91 -4.51
CA ALA A 445 32.42 -13.92 -5.95
C ALA A 445 33.62 -14.65 -6.56
N TYR A 446 33.37 -15.59 -7.47
CA TYR A 446 34.33 -16.48 -8.10
C TYR A 446 34.52 -16.17 -9.59
N ALA A 447 33.50 -15.64 -10.27
CA ALA A 447 33.55 -15.33 -11.70
C ALA A 447 34.06 -13.91 -11.98
N ARG A 448 34.49 -13.70 -13.23
CA ARG A 448 34.85 -12.38 -13.77
C ARG A 448 33.67 -11.42 -13.72
N ASP A 449 32.53 -11.87 -14.22
CA ASP A 449 31.26 -11.15 -14.27
C ASP A 449 30.28 -11.83 -13.32
N GLN A 450 30.12 -11.29 -12.12
CA GLN A 450 29.26 -11.92 -11.12
C GLN A 450 28.61 -10.92 -10.17
N LEU A 451 27.36 -11.24 -9.82
CA LEU A 451 26.60 -10.65 -8.73
C LEU A 451 26.30 -11.73 -7.70
N THR A 452 26.77 -11.55 -6.48
CA THR A 452 26.27 -12.33 -5.34
C THR A 452 25.47 -11.42 -4.43
N THR A 453 24.30 -11.88 -4.01
CA THR A 453 23.35 -11.12 -3.22
C THR A 453 22.93 -11.94 -2.01
N ILE A 454 23.06 -11.34 -0.82
CA ILE A 454 22.54 -11.87 0.42
C ILE A 454 21.45 -10.93 0.94
N TYR A 455 20.32 -11.48 1.37
CA TYR A 455 19.34 -10.72 2.15
C TYR A 455 19.30 -11.18 3.61
N LEU A 456 19.20 -10.23 4.55
CA LEU A 456 19.00 -10.47 5.98
C LEU A 456 17.66 -9.87 6.39
N GLY A 457 16.69 -10.71 6.70
CA GLY A 457 15.38 -10.27 7.18
C GLY A 457 15.39 -9.90 8.65
N LYS A 458 14.92 -8.68 8.93
CA LYS A 458 14.70 -8.12 10.26
C LYS A 458 13.20 -8.04 10.55
N ALA A 459 12.83 -7.50 11.70
CA ALA A 459 11.46 -7.25 12.11
C ALA A 459 10.76 -6.25 11.17
N ASP A 460 11.39 -5.12 10.89
CA ASP A 460 10.81 -3.97 10.18
C ASP A 460 11.47 -3.69 8.81
N LYS A 461 12.50 -4.48 8.45
CA LYS A 461 13.26 -4.27 7.22
C LYS A 461 13.88 -5.53 6.65
N VAL A 462 14.32 -5.43 5.41
CA VAL A 462 15.26 -6.36 4.80
C VAL A 462 16.53 -5.63 4.42
N ARG A 463 17.68 -6.15 4.85
CA ARG A 463 18.99 -5.66 4.42
C ARG A 463 19.46 -6.46 3.22
N ILE A 464 19.71 -5.78 2.10
CA ILE A 464 20.24 -6.38 0.87
C ILE A 464 21.72 -6.05 0.77
N ILE A 465 22.55 -7.07 0.59
CA ILE A 465 24.01 -6.97 0.51
C ILE A 465 24.45 -7.55 -0.84
N MET A 466 25.23 -6.81 -1.60
CA MET A 466 25.65 -7.14 -2.96
C MET A 466 27.18 -7.11 -3.09
N ASN A 467 27.76 -8.20 -3.59
CA ASN A 467 29.15 -8.25 -4.03
C ASN A 467 29.19 -8.31 -5.56
N THR A 468 29.80 -7.30 -6.19
CA THR A 468 29.75 -7.12 -7.64
C THR A 468 31.13 -7.21 -8.29
N ARG A 469 31.21 -7.91 -9.43
CA ARG A 469 32.39 -8.00 -10.29
C ARG A 469 32.04 -7.81 -11.76
N GLY A 470 33.00 -7.32 -12.53
CA GLY A 470 32.87 -7.14 -13.98
C GLY A 470 31.71 -6.23 -14.37
N ILE A 471 30.88 -6.65 -15.32
CA ILE A 471 29.74 -5.86 -15.82
C ILE A 471 28.75 -5.42 -14.73
N PHE A 472 28.59 -6.21 -13.66
CA PHE A 472 27.69 -5.84 -12.55
C PHE A 472 28.26 -4.72 -11.70
N LYS A 473 29.59 -4.63 -11.59
CA LYS A 473 30.28 -3.55 -10.89
C LYS A 473 30.11 -2.22 -11.63
N GLU A 474 30.18 -2.26 -12.96
CA GLU A 474 30.01 -1.07 -13.81
C GLU A 474 28.61 -0.46 -13.68
N LYS A 475 27.57 -1.30 -13.57
CA LYS A 475 26.16 -0.87 -13.41
C LYS A 475 25.63 -0.96 -11.98
N ARG A 476 26.50 -0.98 -10.97
CA ARG A 476 26.10 -1.27 -9.57
C ARG A 476 25.02 -0.31 -9.04
N ASN A 477 25.14 0.98 -9.35
CA ASN A 477 24.23 2.02 -8.85
C ASN A 477 22.84 1.86 -9.50
N ASP A 478 22.80 1.65 -10.82
CA ASP A 478 21.56 1.41 -11.56
C ASP A 478 20.86 0.14 -11.06
N LEU A 479 21.64 -0.93 -10.84
CA LEU A 479 21.11 -2.19 -10.33
C LEU A 479 20.51 -2.02 -8.92
N MET A 480 21.21 -1.32 -8.02
CA MET A 480 20.73 -1.05 -6.67
C MET A 480 19.43 -0.22 -6.67
N ASN A 481 19.40 0.85 -7.47
CA ASN A 481 18.23 1.71 -7.63
C ASN A 481 17.04 0.93 -8.23
N ASN A 482 17.28 0.12 -9.26
CA ASN A 482 16.25 -0.72 -9.86
C ASN A 482 15.77 -1.82 -8.92
N PHE A 483 16.62 -2.33 -8.02
CA PHE A 483 16.22 -3.33 -7.02
C PHE A 483 15.32 -2.73 -5.95
N GLN A 484 15.63 -1.55 -5.43
CA GLN A 484 14.72 -0.84 -4.51
C GLN A 484 13.36 -0.55 -5.17
N LYS A 485 13.36 -0.07 -6.42
CA LYS A 485 12.12 0.13 -7.19
C LYS A 485 11.35 -1.17 -7.40
N ALA A 486 12.02 -2.25 -7.76
CA ALA A 486 11.38 -3.55 -7.97
C ALA A 486 10.78 -4.12 -6.68
N LEU A 487 11.46 -3.96 -5.54
CA LEU A 487 10.94 -4.34 -4.22
C LEU A 487 9.63 -3.61 -3.92
N ASN A 488 9.59 -2.28 -4.13
CA ASN A 488 8.37 -1.46 -3.98
C ASN A 488 7.24 -1.90 -4.93
N ILE A 489 7.53 -2.04 -6.23
CA ILE A 489 6.53 -2.42 -7.25
C ILE A 489 5.88 -3.76 -6.92
N LEU A 490 6.70 -4.76 -6.57
CA LEU A 490 6.19 -6.09 -6.25
C LEU A 490 5.56 -6.16 -4.85
N GLN A 491 5.91 -5.26 -3.92
CA GLN A 491 5.38 -5.29 -2.56
C GLN A 491 3.85 -5.26 -2.54
N ASN A 492 3.21 -4.36 -3.30
CA ASN A 492 1.74 -4.27 -3.34
C ASN A 492 1.08 -5.59 -3.79
N ILE A 493 1.62 -6.22 -4.83
CA ILE A 493 1.11 -7.50 -5.36
C ILE A 493 1.34 -8.64 -4.38
N VAL A 494 2.51 -8.68 -3.75
CA VAL A 494 2.84 -9.69 -2.73
C VAL A 494 1.94 -9.49 -1.51
N CYS A 495 1.69 -8.25 -1.07
CA CYS A 495 0.73 -7.90 -0.02
C CYS A 495 -0.66 -8.45 -0.31
N LYS A 496 -1.24 -8.11 -1.46
CA LYS A 496 -2.56 -8.58 -1.88
C LYS A 496 -2.61 -10.11 -1.98
N THR A 497 -1.58 -10.73 -2.55
CA THR A 497 -1.49 -12.19 -2.65
C THR A 497 -1.39 -12.85 -1.27
N ALA A 498 -0.59 -12.30 -0.36
CA ALA A 498 -0.40 -12.83 0.98
C ALA A 498 -1.69 -12.73 1.81
N ILE A 499 -2.41 -11.61 1.70
CA ILE A 499 -3.74 -11.41 2.30
C ILE A 499 -4.73 -12.43 1.72
N ALA A 500 -4.80 -12.55 0.38
CA ALA A 500 -5.70 -13.50 -0.27
C ALA A 500 -5.41 -14.96 0.13
N LEU A 501 -4.14 -15.33 0.32
CA LEU A 501 -3.76 -16.65 0.84
C LEU A 501 -4.14 -16.83 2.31
N GLN A 502 -3.94 -15.81 3.14
CA GLN A 502 -4.31 -15.84 4.56
C GLN A 502 -5.82 -15.97 4.77
N MET A 503 -6.59 -15.34 3.90
CA MET A 503 -8.05 -15.33 3.91
C MET A 503 -8.68 -16.51 3.15
N ASP A 504 -7.87 -17.39 2.54
CA ASP A 504 -8.33 -18.48 1.65
C ASP A 504 -9.20 -17.98 0.47
N ALA A 505 -8.92 -16.78 -0.05
CA ALA A 505 -9.74 -16.08 -1.06
C ALA A 505 -9.31 -16.26 -2.53
N LEU A 506 -8.17 -16.91 -2.80
CA LEU A 506 -7.58 -16.95 -4.15
C LEU A 506 -8.51 -17.57 -5.22
N GLU A 507 -9.21 -18.65 -4.86
CA GLU A 507 -10.14 -19.32 -5.79
C GLU A 507 -11.37 -18.45 -6.07
N ALA A 508 -11.92 -17.85 -5.02
CA ALA A 508 -13.07 -16.97 -5.12
C ALA A 508 -12.77 -15.75 -6.00
N LEU A 509 -11.62 -15.08 -5.80
CA LEU A 509 -11.19 -13.93 -6.61
C LEU A 509 -11.07 -14.27 -8.11
N ASN A 510 -10.62 -15.48 -8.45
CA ASN A 510 -10.51 -15.93 -9.84
C ASN A 510 -11.89 -16.20 -10.48
N SER A 511 -12.83 -16.75 -9.70
CA SER A 511 -14.16 -17.12 -10.21
C SER A 511 -15.05 -15.93 -10.59
N VAL A 512 -14.88 -14.78 -9.92
CA VAL A 512 -15.70 -13.57 -10.17
C VAL A 512 -15.40 -12.97 -11.56
N GLN A 513 -14.23 -13.24 -12.15
CA GLN A 513 -13.82 -12.73 -13.46
C GLN A 513 -14.44 -13.46 -14.66
N HIS A 514 -14.91 -14.69 -14.46
CA HIS A 514 -15.48 -15.53 -15.52
C HIS A 514 -16.89 -15.98 -15.12
N PRO A 515 -17.91 -15.11 -15.26
CA PRO A 515 -19.27 -15.48 -14.94
C PRO A 515 -19.74 -16.58 -15.91
N ASN A 516 -19.98 -17.78 -15.39
CA ASN A 516 -20.79 -18.76 -16.10
C ASN A 516 -22.21 -18.20 -16.22
N ASN A 517 -22.65 -17.98 -17.46
CA ASN A 517 -24.00 -17.51 -17.79
C ASN A 517 -25.03 -18.60 -17.44
N THR A 518 -25.57 -18.57 -16.23
CA THR A 518 -26.78 -19.32 -15.85
C THR A 518 -27.59 -18.56 -14.81
N MET A 519 -28.83 -18.23 -15.20
CA MET A 519 -30.02 -17.70 -14.50
C MET A 519 -29.91 -16.75 -13.29
N GLN A 520 -30.67 -15.65 -13.40
CA GLN A 520 -31.00 -14.70 -12.33
C GLN A 520 -31.76 -15.38 -11.19
N GLU A 521 -31.09 -15.58 -10.06
CA GLU A 521 -31.72 -15.88 -8.77
C GLU A 521 -31.21 -14.86 -7.73
N SER A 522 -32.11 -14.45 -6.84
CA SER A 522 -31.99 -13.31 -5.90
C SER A 522 -31.07 -13.61 -4.71
N VAL A 523 -29.77 -13.78 -4.97
CA VAL A 523 -28.75 -13.86 -3.91
C VAL A 523 -28.24 -12.47 -3.53
N ALA A 524 -28.00 -12.25 -2.24
CA ALA A 524 -27.42 -11.00 -1.76
C ALA A 524 -26.47 -11.27 -0.57
N ILE A 525 -25.44 -10.46 -0.43
CA ILE A 525 -24.56 -10.50 0.75
C ILE A 525 -24.06 -9.10 1.08
N VAL A 526 -24.04 -8.78 2.37
CA VAL A 526 -23.44 -7.53 2.88
C VAL A 526 -22.57 -7.86 4.08
N LEU A 527 -21.41 -7.23 4.17
CA LEU A 527 -20.47 -7.38 5.26
C LEU A 527 -19.98 -6.03 5.76
N HIS A 528 -19.56 -5.99 7.03
CA HIS A 528 -18.85 -4.87 7.62
C HIS A 528 -17.56 -5.32 8.29
N ALA A 529 -16.56 -4.45 8.32
CA ALA A 529 -15.36 -4.61 9.14
C ALA A 529 -15.19 -3.52 10.20
N GLY A 530 -16.34 -3.01 10.67
CA GLY A 530 -16.42 -2.21 11.87
C GLY A 530 -16.81 -0.76 11.64
N ALA A 531 -17.43 -0.16 12.66
CA ALA A 531 -17.83 1.25 12.70
C ALA A 531 -17.13 1.95 13.88
N GLY A 532 -16.40 3.02 13.63
CA GLY A 532 -15.63 3.72 14.67
C GLY A 532 -14.96 5.00 14.19
N ASN A 533 -13.98 5.48 14.95
CA ASN A 533 -13.21 6.66 14.57
C ASN A 533 -12.44 6.43 13.25
N LYS A 534 -12.20 7.51 12.50
CA LYS A 534 -11.40 7.50 11.28
C LYS A 534 -10.00 7.02 11.62
N MET A 535 -9.61 5.88 11.05
CA MET A 535 -8.21 5.47 11.13
C MET A 535 -7.39 6.40 10.25
N SER A 536 -6.38 7.06 10.83
CA SER A 536 -5.35 7.77 10.07
C SER A 536 -4.46 6.73 9.37
N LEU A 537 -4.98 6.14 8.30
CA LEU A 537 -4.26 5.18 7.48
C LEU A 537 -3.56 5.92 6.35
N GLN A 538 -2.30 5.56 6.11
CA GLN A 538 -1.65 5.89 4.86
C GLN A 538 -2.47 5.31 3.70
N ASN A 539 -2.54 6.02 2.57
CA ASN A 539 -3.33 5.61 1.40
C ASN A 539 -3.03 4.17 0.94
N GLU A 540 -1.79 3.71 1.09
CA GLU A 540 -1.38 2.34 0.75
C GLU A 540 -2.06 1.28 1.64
N ILE A 541 -2.21 1.55 2.94
CA ILE A 541 -2.91 0.64 3.86
C ILE A 541 -4.41 0.64 3.57
N LYS A 542 -4.99 1.80 3.25
CA LYS A 542 -6.41 1.91 2.86
C LYS A 542 -6.74 0.98 1.69
N GLN A 543 -5.92 1.00 0.64
CA GLN A 543 -6.08 0.10 -0.52
C GLN A 543 -5.98 -1.39 -0.17
N LEU A 544 -5.14 -1.75 0.81
CA LEU A 544 -5.03 -3.14 1.26
C LEU A 544 -6.24 -3.58 2.10
N VAL A 545 -6.82 -2.67 2.88
CA VAL A 545 -8.05 -2.92 3.62
C VAL A 545 -9.23 -3.09 2.67
N GLU A 546 -9.38 -2.20 1.68
CA GLU A 546 -10.39 -2.33 0.61
C GLU A 546 -10.24 -3.65 -0.16
N PHE A 547 -9.00 -4.02 -0.52
CA PHE A 547 -8.74 -5.32 -1.14
C PHE A 547 -9.13 -6.49 -0.22
N SER A 548 -8.87 -6.40 1.08
CA SER A 548 -9.24 -7.45 2.05
C SER A 548 -10.76 -7.61 2.14
N LEU A 549 -11.53 -6.51 2.13
CA LEU A 549 -12.99 -6.53 2.06
C LEU A 549 -13.48 -7.15 0.76
N GLN A 550 -12.87 -6.78 -0.38
CA GLN A 550 -13.20 -7.36 -1.68
C GLN A 550 -12.92 -8.86 -1.72
N ALA A 551 -11.83 -9.31 -1.10
CA ALA A 551 -11.50 -10.73 -0.98
C ALA A 551 -12.54 -11.49 -0.15
N ALA A 552 -12.94 -10.96 1.01
CA ALA A 552 -14.01 -11.51 1.84
C ALA A 552 -15.35 -11.55 1.10
N LEU A 553 -15.72 -10.46 0.43
CA LEU A 553 -16.96 -10.37 -0.36
C LEU A 553 -16.96 -11.39 -1.49
N SER A 554 -15.83 -11.57 -2.17
CA SER A 554 -15.67 -12.55 -3.26
C SER A 554 -15.88 -13.98 -2.76
N ILE A 555 -15.41 -14.32 -1.55
CA ILE A 555 -15.68 -15.63 -0.91
C ILE A 555 -17.19 -15.85 -0.75
N GLY A 556 -17.90 -14.86 -0.24
CA GLY A 556 -19.35 -14.94 -0.05
C GLY A 556 -20.11 -15.07 -1.37
N ILE A 557 -19.79 -14.23 -2.36
CA ILE A 557 -20.37 -14.30 -3.72
C ILE A 557 -20.13 -15.68 -4.34
N HIS A 558 -18.90 -16.19 -4.23
CA HIS A 558 -18.54 -17.50 -4.77
C HIS A 558 -19.33 -18.62 -4.09
N SER A 559 -19.47 -18.57 -2.76
CA SER A 559 -20.25 -19.53 -1.98
C SER A 559 -21.72 -19.58 -2.44
N LEU A 560 -22.37 -18.42 -2.51
CA LEU A 560 -23.78 -18.30 -2.88
C LEU A 560 -24.02 -18.69 -4.34
N LYS A 561 -23.15 -18.28 -5.26
CA LYS A 561 -23.26 -18.65 -6.69
C LYS A 561 -23.08 -20.15 -6.95
N ASN A 562 -22.38 -20.85 -6.06
CA ASN A 562 -22.25 -22.31 -6.12
C ASN A 562 -23.43 -23.04 -5.45
N GLY A 563 -24.45 -22.32 -4.98
CA GLY A 563 -25.65 -22.89 -4.36
C GLY A 563 -25.46 -23.33 -2.91
N GLU A 564 -24.44 -22.82 -2.21
CA GLU A 564 -24.33 -23.05 -0.77
C GLU A 564 -25.31 -22.18 0.03
N SER A 565 -25.60 -22.60 1.27
CA SER A 565 -26.58 -21.92 2.12
C SER A 565 -26.09 -20.53 2.59
N ALA A 566 -27.04 -19.66 2.96
CA ALA A 566 -26.72 -18.35 3.54
C ALA A 566 -25.84 -18.50 4.79
N LEU A 567 -26.09 -19.53 5.59
CA LEU A 567 -25.35 -19.87 6.80
C LEU A 567 -23.88 -20.21 6.50
N ASP A 568 -23.62 -21.01 5.46
CA ASP A 568 -22.27 -21.35 5.03
C ASP A 568 -21.52 -20.12 4.50
N ALA A 569 -22.21 -19.28 3.72
CA ALA A 569 -21.64 -18.05 3.18
C ALA A 569 -21.19 -17.08 4.29
N VAL A 570 -22.03 -16.80 5.28
CA VAL A 570 -21.66 -15.87 6.38
C VAL A 570 -20.55 -16.44 7.27
N GLU A 571 -20.52 -17.75 7.55
CA GLU A 571 -19.42 -18.37 8.30
C GLU A 571 -18.10 -18.21 7.54
N LYS A 572 -18.07 -18.51 6.24
CA LYS A 572 -16.86 -18.41 5.41
C LYS A 572 -16.34 -16.98 5.33
N VAL A 573 -17.24 -16.01 5.14
CA VAL A 573 -16.89 -14.59 5.11
C VAL A 573 -16.30 -14.15 6.44
N VAL A 574 -16.97 -14.41 7.56
CA VAL A 574 -16.46 -14.00 8.89
C VAL A 574 -15.17 -14.74 9.25
N THR A 575 -15.03 -16.03 8.89
CA THR A 575 -13.78 -16.78 9.05
C THR A 575 -12.63 -16.11 8.30
N SER A 576 -12.88 -15.63 7.07
CA SER A 576 -11.87 -14.93 6.27
C SER A 576 -11.43 -13.61 6.93
N LEU A 577 -12.39 -12.86 7.51
CA LEU A 577 -12.12 -11.62 8.23
C LEU A 577 -11.36 -11.88 9.54
N GLU A 578 -11.70 -12.93 10.29
CA GLU A 578 -10.94 -13.38 11.49
C GLU A 578 -9.50 -13.78 11.17
N ASN A 579 -9.24 -14.29 9.97
CA ASN A 579 -7.88 -14.65 9.56
C ASN A 579 -7.05 -13.42 9.17
N CYS A 580 -7.68 -12.28 8.84
CA CYS A 580 -7.01 -11.07 8.38
C CYS A 580 -6.61 -10.16 9.56
N PHE A 581 -5.32 -9.81 9.65
CA PHE A 581 -4.78 -9.07 10.79
C PHE A 581 -5.25 -7.59 10.87
N PHE A 582 -5.86 -7.05 9.79
CA PHE A 582 -6.37 -5.68 9.78
C PHE A 582 -7.63 -5.49 10.63
N PHE A 583 -8.43 -6.55 10.82
CA PHE A 583 -9.75 -6.43 11.42
C PHE A 583 -9.74 -6.87 12.88
N ASN A 584 -10.57 -6.24 13.73
CA ASN A 584 -10.66 -6.59 15.15
C ASN A 584 -11.51 -7.85 15.36
N ALA A 585 -11.03 -8.96 14.81
CA ALA A 585 -11.54 -10.30 14.98
C ALA A 585 -10.40 -11.31 14.74
N GLY A 586 -10.40 -12.43 15.46
CA GLY A 586 -9.36 -13.45 15.35
C GLY A 586 -7.95 -12.86 15.42
N LYS A 587 -7.16 -13.00 14.35
CA LYS A 587 -5.74 -12.62 14.28
C LYS A 587 -5.46 -11.14 14.46
N GLY A 588 -6.43 -10.27 14.17
CA GLY A 588 -6.29 -8.82 14.37
C GLY A 588 -6.99 -8.31 15.63
N SER A 589 -7.42 -9.20 16.53
CA SER A 589 -8.13 -8.82 17.73
C SER A 589 -7.31 -7.93 18.66
N ILE A 590 -8.03 -7.05 19.33
CA ILE A 590 -7.47 -6.11 20.30
C ILE A 590 -7.02 -6.76 21.61
N TYR A 591 -6.23 -6.03 22.40
CA TYR A 591 -5.80 -6.42 23.73
C TYR A 591 -6.80 -6.01 24.82
N ASN A 592 -7.03 -6.90 25.79
CA ASN A 592 -7.66 -6.58 27.07
C ASN A 592 -6.66 -5.91 28.04
N GLU A 593 -7.10 -5.52 29.22
CA GLU A 593 -6.24 -4.87 30.23
C GLU A 593 -5.04 -5.72 30.70
N GLU A 594 -5.10 -7.05 30.56
CA GLU A 594 -4.02 -7.99 30.87
C GLU A 594 -3.07 -8.24 29.68
N GLN A 595 -3.17 -7.48 28.59
CA GLN A 595 -2.41 -7.70 27.34
C GLN A 595 -2.64 -9.08 26.73
N LYS A 596 -3.87 -9.59 26.82
CA LYS A 596 -4.32 -10.84 26.20
C LYS A 596 -5.54 -10.61 25.30
N HIS A 597 -5.82 -11.58 24.44
CA HIS A 597 -6.98 -11.56 23.56
C HIS A 597 -8.10 -12.46 24.10
N GLU A 598 -9.32 -11.92 24.18
CA GLU A 598 -10.55 -12.64 24.51
C GLU A 598 -11.54 -12.45 23.37
N LEU A 599 -11.80 -13.54 22.64
CA LEU A 599 -12.55 -13.53 21.38
C LEU A 599 -14.00 -13.94 21.59
N GLU A 600 -14.88 -13.39 20.75
CA GLU A 600 -16.32 -13.52 20.86
C GLU A 600 -16.96 -13.61 19.46
N ALA A 601 -17.99 -14.43 19.30
CA ALA A 601 -18.71 -14.56 18.03
C ALA A 601 -20.14 -15.09 18.23
N ALA A 602 -21.02 -14.78 17.27
CA ALA A 602 -22.34 -15.36 17.17
C ALA A 602 -22.72 -15.61 15.72
N ILE A 603 -23.56 -16.62 15.49
CA ILE A 603 -24.15 -16.96 14.20
C ILE A 603 -25.62 -17.32 14.37
N ILE A 604 -26.45 -16.93 13.40
CA ILE A 604 -27.90 -17.13 13.41
C ILE A 604 -28.33 -17.65 12.05
N ASP A 605 -29.07 -18.75 12.05
CA ASP A 605 -29.87 -19.23 10.93
C ASP A 605 -31.29 -18.67 11.10
N GLY A 606 -31.64 -17.66 10.31
CA GLY A 606 -32.93 -16.98 10.40
C GLY A 606 -34.11 -17.86 9.97
N THR A 607 -33.85 -18.86 9.13
CA THR A 607 -34.88 -19.74 8.55
C THR A 607 -35.35 -20.77 9.57
N HIS A 608 -34.39 -21.41 10.24
CA HIS A 608 -34.67 -22.42 11.25
C HIS A 608 -34.76 -21.84 12.67
N GLN A 609 -34.59 -20.52 12.83
CA GLN A 609 -34.56 -19.81 14.10
C GLN A 609 -33.55 -20.40 15.09
N MET A 610 -32.40 -20.85 14.58
CA MET A 610 -31.31 -21.39 15.39
C MET A 610 -30.24 -20.33 15.60
N SER A 611 -29.60 -20.34 16.78
CA SER A 611 -28.47 -19.47 17.05
C SER A 611 -27.43 -20.14 17.96
N GLY A 612 -26.18 -19.72 17.78
CA GLY A 612 -25.07 -20.12 18.62
C GLY A 612 -24.14 -18.95 18.88
N SER A 613 -23.67 -18.87 20.12
CA SER A 613 -22.80 -17.80 20.61
C SER A 613 -21.66 -18.35 21.45
N VAL A 614 -20.51 -17.71 21.34
CA VAL A 614 -19.32 -17.96 22.16
C VAL A 614 -18.69 -16.66 22.64
N ALA A 615 -18.09 -16.68 23.84
CA ALA A 615 -17.35 -15.55 24.37
C ALA A 615 -16.18 -16.00 25.26
N CYS A 616 -15.24 -15.08 25.52
CA CYS A 616 -14.06 -15.31 26.35
C CYS A 616 -13.17 -16.46 25.84
N LEU A 617 -13.10 -16.65 24.52
CA LEU A 617 -12.19 -17.62 23.91
C LEU A 617 -10.77 -17.05 23.85
N THR A 618 -9.78 -17.89 24.07
CA THR A 618 -8.35 -17.52 24.13
C THR A 618 -7.47 -18.34 23.19
N THR A 619 -7.92 -19.52 22.76
CA THR A 619 -7.12 -20.44 21.95
C THR A 619 -7.84 -20.99 20.70
N VAL A 620 -9.13 -20.69 20.48
CA VAL A 620 -9.83 -21.08 19.25
C VAL A 620 -9.42 -20.16 18.11
N LYS A 621 -8.87 -20.71 17.01
CA LYS A 621 -8.36 -19.91 15.89
C LYS A 621 -9.45 -19.06 15.22
N ASN A 622 -10.64 -19.64 15.02
CA ASN A 622 -11.76 -19.01 14.33
C ASN A 622 -13.04 -19.08 15.20
N PRO A 623 -13.29 -18.08 16.06
CA PRO A 623 -14.44 -18.02 16.96
C PRO A 623 -15.80 -18.30 16.30
N ILE A 624 -16.04 -17.83 15.07
CA ILE A 624 -17.32 -18.03 14.40
C ILE A 624 -17.66 -19.51 14.17
N LYS A 625 -16.65 -20.35 13.94
CA LYS A 625 -16.83 -21.81 13.81
C LYS A 625 -17.23 -22.46 15.13
N ALA A 626 -16.72 -21.96 16.25
CA ALA A 626 -17.14 -22.41 17.56
C ALA A 626 -18.57 -21.95 17.86
N ALA A 627 -18.98 -20.74 17.43
CA ALA A 627 -20.37 -20.29 17.52
C ALA A 627 -21.33 -21.22 16.75
N ARG A 628 -20.99 -21.59 15.51
CA ARG A 628 -21.79 -22.56 14.73
C ARG A 628 -21.81 -23.94 15.38
N LEU A 629 -20.69 -24.40 15.92
CA LEU A 629 -20.62 -25.67 16.64
C LEU A 629 -21.57 -25.68 17.85
N VAL A 630 -21.64 -24.58 18.60
CA VAL A 630 -22.60 -24.42 19.69
C VAL A 630 -24.03 -24.51 19.16
N MET A 631 -24.36 -23.81 18.07
CA MET A 631 -25.69 -23.86 17.45
C MET A 631 -26.10 -25.29 17.06
N GLU A 632 -25.20 -26.07 16.46
CA GLU A 632 -25.53 -27.36 15.85
C GLU A 632 -25.36 -28.57 16.80
N LYS A 633 -24.46 -28.50 17.78
CA LYS A 633 -24.02 -29.66 18.59
C LYS A 633 -24.28 -29.50 20.09
N SER A 634 -24.84 -28.37 20.53
CA SER A 634 -25.19 -28.14 21.93
C SER A 634 -26.70 -28.03 22.12
N SER A 635 -27.18 -28.35 23.32
CA SER A 635 -28.53 -27.99 23.78
C SER A 635 -28.65 -26.54 24.24
N HIS A 636 -27.57 -25.76 24.17
CA HIS A 636 -27.47 -24.38 24.64
C HIS A 636 -27.04 -23.46 23.51
N SER A 637 -27.66 -22.28 23.42
CA SER A 637 -27.34 -21.27 22.40
C SER A 637 -26.16 -20.36 22.74
N PHE A 638 -25.65 -20.39 23.97
CA PHE A 638 -24.52 -19.54 24.39
C PHE A 638 -23.62 -20.27 25.40
N ILE A 639 -22.34 -20.50 25.04
CA ILE A 639 -21.33 -21.12 25.90
C ILE A 639 -20.08 -20.24 25.92
N ILE A 640 -19.44 -20.06 27.08
CA ILE A 640 -18.28 -19.16 27.24
C ILE A 640 -17.05 -19.87 27.81
N GLY A 641 -15.89 -19.24 27.62
CA GLY A 641 -14.63 -19.60 28.27
C GLY A 641 -14.17 -21.02 27.96
N SER A 642 -13.54 -21.66 28.95
CA SER A 642 -12.92 -22.99 28.77
C SER A 642 -13.89 -24.05 28.27
N LYS A 643 -15.19 -23.96 28.63
CA LYS A 643 -16.16 -24.97 28.18
C LYS A 643 -16.43 -24.90 26.68
N ALA A 644 -16.43 -23.70 26.11
CA ALA A 644 -16.55 -23.53 24.65
C ALA A 644 -15.29 -24.02 23.93
N GLU A 645 -14.09 -23.81 24.51
CA GLU A 645 -12.83 -24.34 23.95
C GLU A 645 -12.74 -25.86 24.01
N GLU A 646 -13.19 -26.49 25.10
CA GLU A 646 -13.30 -27.94 25.23
C GLU A 646 -14.18 -28.52 24.12
N LEU A 647 -15.36 -27.94 23.92
CA LEU A 647 -16.30 -28.35 22.88
C LEU A 647 -15.66 -28.23 21.48
N ALA A 648 -15.01 -27.09 21.20
CA ALA A 648 -14.29 -26.83 19.96
C ALA A 648 -13.20 -27.88 19.70
N LYS A 649 -12.42 -28.21 20.74
CA LYS A 649 -11.34 -29.20 20.67
C LYS A 649 -11.87 -30.62 20.48
N GLU A 650 -12.92 -31.01 21.21
CA GLU A 650 -13.57 -32.32 21.09
C GLU A 650 -14.11 -32.59 19.67
N HIS A 651 -14.55 -31.53 18.98
CA HIS A 651 -15.07 -31.60 17.61
C HIS A 651 -14.02 -31.27 16.53
N GLY A 652 -12.74 -31.16 16.90
CA GLY A 652 -11.64 -31.04 15.95
C GLY A 652 -11.48 -29.65 15.31
N LEU A 653 -11.99 -28.58 15.93
CA LEU A 653 -11.68 -27.22 15.48
C LEU A 653 -10.20 -26.90 15.69
N SER A 654 -9.68 -25.98 14.85
CA SER A 654 -8.29 -25.57 14.90
C SER A 654 -8.03 -24.69 16.13
N MET A 655 -7.14 -25.17 17.00
CA MET A 655 -6.66 -24.46 18.19
C MET A 655 -5.29 -23.85 17.91
N VAL A 656 -5.02 -22.66 18.44
CA VAL A 656 -3.69 -22.04 18.43
C VAL A 656 -2.89 -22.54 19.64
N GLU A 657 -1.56 -22.63 19.48
CA GLU A 657 -0.69 -23.12 20.57
C GLU A 657 -0.61 -22.13 21.74
N ASP A 658 -0.64 -20.83 21.45
CA ASP A 658 -0.55 -19.75 22.43
C ASP A 658 -1.38 -18.52 21.99
N ASN A 659 -1.85 -17.74 22.96
CA ASN A 659 -2.67 -16.55 22.72
C ASN A 659 -1.93 -15.47 21.90
N SER A 660 -0.60 -15.45 21.93
CA SER A 660 0.25 -14.58 21.10
C SER A 660 0.11 -14.84 19.59
N PHE A 661 -0.57 -15.90 19.15
CA PHE A 661 -0.96 -16.06 17.74
C PHE A 661 -1.78 -14.87 17.22
N PHE A 662 -2.57 -14.24 18.09
CA PHE A 662 -3.40 -13.08 17.77
C PHE A 662 -2.66 -11.74 17.91
N ASP A 663 -1.37 -11.76 18.31
CA ASP A 663 -0.56 -10.56 18.39
C ASP A 663 -0.32 -9.98 16.99
N THR A 664 -0.45 -8.65 16.88
CA THR A 664 -0.01 -7.88 15.72
C THR A 664 0.73 -6.64 16.19
N GLU A 665 1.70 -6.18 15.40
CA GLU A 665 2.42 -4.96 15.73
C GLU A 665 1.51 -3.73 15.66
N PHE A 666 0.54 -3.75 14.73
CA PHE A 666 -0.54 -2.77 14.63
C PHE A 666 -1.30 -2.61 15.96
N ARG A 667 -1.81 -3.72 16.54
CA ARG A 667 -2.56 -3.68 17.82
C ARG A 667 -1.66 -3.43 19.03
N ARG A 668 -0.40 -3.88 18.99
CA ARG A 668 0.56 -3.65 20.07
C ARG A 668 0.85 -2.15 20.21
N LYS A 669 1.06 -1.46 19.09
CA LYS A 669 1.22 0.01 19.08
C LYS A 669 -0.03 0.72 19.60
N GLU A 670 -1.21 0.29 19.17
CA GLU A 670 -2.50 0.82 19.64
C GLU A 670 -2.66 0.71 21.16
N PHE A 671 -2.22 -0.40 21.76
CA PHE A 671 -2.31 -0.62 23.21
C PHE A 671 -1.45 0.36 24.04
N TYR A 672 -0.24 0.65 23.57
CA TYR A 672 0.72 1.52 24.29
C TYR A 672 0.55 3.02 23.99
N LEU A 673 -0.11 3.39 22.89
CA LEU A 673 -0.42 4.79 22.58
C LEU A 673 -1.57 5.29 23.46
N ASP A 674 -1.23 5.94 24.57
CA ASP A 674 -2.18 6.43 25.58
C ASP A 674 -2.88 7.74 25.17
N ASN A 675 -3.47 7.76 23.97
CA ASN A 675 -4.31 8.87 23.53
C ASN A 675 -5.74 8.63 24.03
N SER A 676 -6.30 9.58 24.77
CA SER A 676 -7.71 9.60 25.15
C SER A 676 -8.67 9.48 23.95
N ASN A 677 -8.21 9.79 22.73
CA ASN A 677 -8.93 9.62 21.45
C ASN A 677 -8.82 8.21 20.83
N ALA A 678 -7.92 7.34 21.32
CA ALA A 678 -7.79 5.95 20.86
C ALA A 678 -8.82 5.00 21.49
N LYS A 679 -9.71 5.50 22.36
CA LYS A 679 -10.71 4.71 23.10
C LYS A 679 -11.85 4.14 22.23
N ASN A 680 -11.91 4.41 20.93
CA ASN A 680 -13.10 4.17 20.09
C ASN A 680 -12.84 3.33 18.81
N HIS A 681 -11.86 2.43 18.81
CA HIS A 681 -11.70 1.45 17.71
C HIS A 681 -12.54 0.17 17.96
N THR A 682 -13.87 0.28 18.02
CA THR A 682 -14.76 -0.90 18.11
C THR A 682 -15.09 -1.44 16.71
N GLN A 683 -14.08 -2.04 16.08
CA GLN A 683 -14.25 -2.59 14.74
C GLN A 683 -14.71 -4.06 14.75
N THR A 684 -15.96 -4.31 15.13
CA THR A 684 -16.56 -5.66 14.98
C THR A 684 -16.66 -6.01 13.50
N VAL A 685 -16.44 -7.28 13.14
CA VAL A 685 -16.73 -7.78 11.79
C VAL A 685 -18.07 -8.51 11.76
N GLY A 686 -18.79 -8.42 10.64
CA GLY A 686 -20.05 -9.11 10.48
C GLY A 686 -20.46 -9.28 9.03
N ALA A 687 -21.33 -10.25 8.77
CA ALA A 687 -21.86 -10.57 7.45
C ALA A 687 -23.32 -11.03 7.53
N LEU A 688 -24.11 -10.64 6.54
CA LEU A 688 -25.49 -11.05 6.32
C LEU A 688 -25.61 -11.61 4.90
N ALA A 689 -26.30 -12.73 4.71
CA ALA A 689 -26.49 -13.33 3.39
C ALA A 689 -27.93 -13.78 3.16
N LEU A 690 -28.33 -13.73 1.88
CA LEU A 690 -29.54 -14.29 1.29
C LEU A 690 -29.12 -15.31 0.22
N ASP A 691 -29.53 -16.56 0.38
CA ASP A 691 -29.20 -17.63 -0.57
C ASP A 691 -30.25 -17.82 -1.66
N ILE A 692 -29.95 -18.72 -2.61
CA ILE A 692 -30.82 -19.05 -3.75
C ILE A 692 -32.17 -19.67 -3.31
N HIS A 693 -32.28 -20.12 -2.07
CA HIS A 693 -33.49 -20.69 -1.50
C HIS A 693 -34.35 -19.64 -0.77
N GLY A 694 -33.90 -18.39 -0.71
CA GLY A 694 -34.57 -17.30 0.00
C GLY A 694 -34.31 -17.30 1.50
N ASN A 695 -33.31 -18.06 1.98
CA ASN A 695 -32.98 -18.14 3.40
C ASN A 695 -32.03 -17.02 3.81
N LEU A 696 -32.24 -16.48 5.02
CA LEU A 696 -31.39 -15.45 5.60
C LEU A 696 -30.51 -16.01 6.73
N ALA A 697 -29.28 -15.53 6.81
CA ALA A 697 -28.36 -15.81 7.91
C ALA A 697 -27.53 -14.58 8.29
N ALA A 698 -27.08 -14.55 9.54
CA ALA A 698 -26.26 -13.48 10.08
C ALA A 698 -25.10 -14.05 10.92
N ALA A 699 -23.91 -13.45 10.82
CA ALA A 699 -22.74 -13.81 11.60
C ALA A 699 -21.93 -12.58 12.01
N SER A 700 -21.37 -12.57 13.22
CA SER A 700 -20.44 -11.54 13.69
C SER A 700 -19.35 -12.11 14.59
N SER A 701 -18.17 -11.47 14.58
CA SER A 701 -17.00 -11.83 15.40
C SER A 701 -16.27 -10.57 15.86
N THR A 702 -15.69 -10.58 17.07
CA THR A 702 -15.00 -9.41 17.64
C THR A 702 -13.95 -9.78 18.69
N GLY A 703 -12.94 -8.91 18.84
CA GLY A 703 -12.08 -8.86 20.03
C GLY A 703 -12.61 -7.93 21.14
N GLY A 704 -13.66 -7.13 20.87
CA GLY A 704 -14.27 -6.18 21.81
C GLY A 704 -13.68 -4.76 21.74
N THR A 705 -13.59 -4.07 22.89
CA THR A 705 -13.03 -2.70 23.02
C THR A 705 -11.63 -2.68 23.62
N MET A 706 -10.71 -1.83 23.11
CA MET A 706 -9.33 -1.76 23.58
C MET A 706 -9.26 -1.60 25.11
N LYS A 707 -8.36 -2.35 25.77
CA LYS A 707 -8.22 -2.38 27.23
C LYS A 707 -9.52 -2.77 27.96
N LYS A 708 -10.39 -3.59 27.35
CA LYS A 708 -11.57 -4.13 28.05
C LYS A 708 -11.17 -4.89 29.31
N THR A 709 -12.03 -4.85 30.32
CA THR A 709 -11.92 -5.69 31.51
C THR A 709 -12.03 -7.15 31.11
N LYS A 710 -11.21 -8.00 31.72
CA LYS A 710 -11.23 -9.44 31.47
C LYS A 710 -12.62 -10.03 31.72
N GLY A 711 -13.09 -10.89 30.81
CA GLY A 711 -14.42 -11.50 30.88
C GLY A 711 -15.58 -10.58 30.48
N ARG A 712 -15.33 -9.36 30.02
CA ARG A 712 -16.38 -8.49 29.44
C ARG A 712 -16.89 -9.08 28.13
N ILE A 713 -18.21 -9.19 28.01
CA ILE A 713 -18.93 -9.72 26.82
C ILE A 713 -19.55 -8.56 26.02
N SER A 714 -19.43 -8.63 24.69
CA SER A 714 -19.96 -7.70 23.69
C SER A 714 -21.37 -8.02 23.23
N ASP A 715 -21.97 -7.01 22.58
CA ASP A 715 -23.21 -7.13 21.83
C ASP A 715 -23.14 -8.17 20.71
N THR A 716 -21.94 -8.43 20.17
CA THR A 716 -21.72 -9.45 19.13
C THR A 716 -22.11 -10.85 19.61
N ALA A 717 -21.77 -11.24 20.83
CA ALA A 717 -22.12 -12.56 21.36
C ALA A 717 -23.58 -12.64 21.86
N VAL A 718 -24.24 -11.50 22.08
CA VAL A 718 -25.60 -11.43 22.63
C VAL A 718 -26.62 -11.29 21.48
N VAL A 719 -27.24 -12.40 21.12
CA VAL A 719 -28.30 -12.45 20.11
C VAL A 719 -29.43 -11.48 20.47
N GLY A 720 -29.85 -10.66 19.50
CA GLY A 720 -30.84 -9.60 19.65
C GLY A 720 -30.27 -8.24 20.09
N ALA A 721 -29.03 -8.18 20.59
CA ALA A 721 -28.33 -6.93 20.86
C ALA A 721 -27.57 -6.44 19.63
N GLY A 722 -26.52 -7.18 19.24
CA GLY A 722 -25.65 -6.83 18.11
C GLY A 722 -25.90 -7.62 16.84
N LEU A 723 -26.60 -8.76 16.92
CA LEU A 723 -26.87 -9.65 15.78
C LEU A 723 -28.30 -10.20 15.85
N TYR A 724 -29.02 -10.21 14.74
CA TYR A 724 -30.35 -10.79 14.63
C TYR A 724 -30.61 -11.33 13.21
N SER A 725 -31.36 -12.42 13.08
CA SER A 725 -31.89 -12.88 11.80
C SER A 725 -33.18 -13.66 12.01
N ASP A 726 -34.14 -13.49 11.11
CA ASP A 726 -35.31 -14.34 10.94
C ASP A 726 -35.59 -14.59 9.44
N GLU A 727 -36.79 -15.07 9.08
CA GLU A 727 -37.20 -15.33 7.70
C GLU A 727 -37.38 -14.07 6.83
N ASN A 728 -37.43 -12.89 7.44
CA ASN A 728 -37.75 -11.62 6.77
C ASN A 728 -36.57 -10.64 6.76
N VAL A 729 -35.75 -10.61 7.83
CA VAL A 729 -34.66 -9.64 7.99
C VAL A 729 -33.47 -10.21 8.75
N ALA A 730 -32.28 -9.83 8.32
CA ALA A 730 -31.00 -10.07 8.98
C ALA A 730 -30.33 -8.72 9.31
N ILE A 731 -29.71 -8.61 10.48
CA ILE A 731 -29.17 -7.36 11.05
C ILE A 731 -27.87 -7.65 11.79
N ALA A 732 -26.83 -6.87 11.50
CA ALA A 732 -25.57 -6.87 12.24
C ALA A 732 -25.15 -5.45 12.61
N CYS A 733 -24.66 -5.30 13.84
CA CYS A 733 -24.30 -4.03 14.45
C CYS A 733 -22.79 -3.93 14.73
N SER A 734 -22.27 -2.71 14.72
CA SER A 734 -20.93 -2.39 15.22
C SER A 734 -20.94 -1.03 15.91
N GLY A 735 -20.22 -0.86 17.03
CA GLY A 735 -20.15 0.42 17.73
C GLY A 735 -19.92 0.28 19.22
N ASN A 736 -20.52 1.15 20.02
CA ASN A 736 -20.44 1.08 21.48
C ASN A 736 -21.32 -0.06 22.04
N GLY A 737 -20.75 -1.26 22.14
CA GLY A 737 -21.49 -2.48 22.50
C GLY A 737 -22.31 -2.42 23.80
N GLU A 738 -21.96 -1.56 24.76
CA GLU A 738 -22.78 -1.40 25.99
C GLU A 738 -24.17 -0.84 25.70
N ILE A 739 -24.29 0.04 24.71
CA ILE A 739 -25.56 0.66 24.30
C ILE A 739 -26.38 -0.35 23.50
N PHE A 740 -25.74 -1.09 22.60
CA PHE A 740 -26.40 -2.15 21.82
C PHE A 740 -26.98 -3.24 22.74
N ILE A 741 -26.25 -3.66 23.79
CA ILE A 741 -26.75 -4.59 24.80
C ILE A 741 -27.95 -4.00 25.57
N ARG A 742 -27.78 -2.82 26.18
CA ARG A 742 -28.81 -2.23 27.05
C ARG A 742 -30.12 -1.95 26.33
N ASN A 743 -30.05 -1.59 25.04
CA ASN A 743 -31.21 -1.19 24.26
C ASN A 743 -31.71 -2.27 23.29
N SER A 744 -31.04 -3.43 23.21
CA SER A 744 -31.38 -4.56 22.33
C SER A 744 -31.62 -4.12 20.88
N ILE A 745 -30.66 -3.37 20.33
CA ILE A 745 -30.84 -2.60 19.09
C ILE A 745 -31.23 -3.49 17.90
N ALA A 746 -30.53 -4.60 17.67
CA ALA A 746 -30.81 -5.47 16.52
C ALA A 746 -32.25 -6.02 16.55
N SER A 747 -32.70 -6.54 17.70
CA SER A 747 -34.07 -7.03 17.87
C SER A 747 -35.11 -5.91 17.74
N LYS A 748 -34.81 -4.70 18.24
CA LYS A 748 -35.72 -3.54 18.13
C LYS A 748 -35.92 -3.11 16.67
N ILE A 749 -34.86 -3.09 15.87
CA ILE A 749 -34.94 -2.82 14.42
C ILE A 749 -35.79 -3.91 13.74
N ALA A 750 -35.53 -5.19 14.03
CA ALA A 750 -36.34 -6.29 13.49
C ALA A 750 -37.82 -6.16 13.87
N CYS A 751 -38.14 -5.76 15.10
CA CYS A 751 -39.52 -5.51 15.53
C CYS A 751 -40.18 -4.35 14.75
N TYR A 752 -39.44 -3.27 14.48
CA TYR A 752 -39.96 -2.14 13.71
C TYR A 752 -40.27 -2.57 12.27
N TYR A 753 -39.39 -3.35 11.67
CA TYR A 753 -39.62 -3.90 10.34
C TYR A 753 -40.78 -4.91 10.32
N ASN A 754 -40.71 -5.97 11.13
CA ASN A 754 -41.66 -7.08 11.09
C ASN A 754 -43.04 -6.76 11.66
N ILE A 755 -43.09 -6.04 12.78
CA ILE A 755 -44.34 -5.80 13.54
C ILE A 755 -44.96 -4.46 13.14
N LYS A 756 -44.17 -3.38 13.11
CA LYS A 756 -44.70 -2.06 12.71
C LYS A 756 -44.80 -1.88 11.20
N LYS A 757 -44.29 -2.83 10.41
CA LYS A 757 -44.28 -2.77 8.93
C LYS A 757 -43.63 -1.49 8.41
N MET A 758 -42.60 -1.02 9.12
CA MET A 758 -41.79 0.11 8.69
C MET A 758 -40.75 -0.36 7.67
N ASP A 759 -40.41 0.50 6.72
CA ASP A 759 -39.26 0.29 5.84
C ASP A 759 -37.96 0.04 6.63
N LEU A 760 -37.07 -0.82 6.14
CA LEU A 760 -35.87 -1.22 6.89
C LEU A 760 -34.91 -0.04 7.11
N ALA A 761 -34.69 0.80 6.09
CA ALA A 761 -33.81 1.97 6.23
C ALA A 761 -34.36 2.95 7.27
N LYS A 762 -35.67 3.19 7.24
CA LYS A 762 -36.34 4.00 8.27
C LYS A 762 -36.27 3.36 9.66
N SER A 763 -36.41 2.04 9.76
CA SER A 763 -36.32 1.30 11.02
C SER A 763 -34.92 1.42 11.63
N CYS A 764 -33.87 1.28 10.83
CA CYS A 764 -32.48 1.49 11.24
C CYS A 764 -32.27 2.92 11.74
N SER A 765 -32.62 3.94 10.94
CA SER A 765 -32.41 5.34 11.31
C SER A 765 -33.14 5.71 12.59
N GLU A 766 -34.44 5.38 12.71
CA GLU A 766 -35.24 5.76 13.89
C GLU A 766 -34.71 5.11 15.18
N VAL A 767 -34.29 3.85 15.12
CA VAL A 767 -33.71 3.18 16.29
C VAL A 767 -32.34 3.76 16.62
N LEU A 768 -31.47 3.98 15.64
CA LEU A 768 -30.14 4.52 15.90
C LEU A 768 -30.21 5.95 16.46
N ASP A 769 -31.03 6.83 15.86
CA ASP A 769 -31.18 8.23 16.29
C ASP A 769 -31.75 8.32 17.71
N LYS A 770 -32.66 7.42 18.07
CA LYS A 770 -33.27 7.40 19.40
C LYS A 770 -32.35 6.81 20.47
N GLU A 771 -31.61 5.75 20.15
CA GLU A 771 -30.95 4.91 21.15
C GLU A 771 -29.44 5.21 21.30
N LEU A 772 -28.77 5.72 20.27
CA LEU A 772 -27.32 6.03 20.34
C LEU A 772 -27.02 7.38 21.02
N GLY A 773 -27.89 8.37 20.89
CA GLY A 773 -27.66 9.72 21.41
C GLY A 773 -26.36 10.33 20.84
N SER A 774 -25.42 10.73 21.70
CA SER A 774 -24.10 11.25 21.30
C SER A 774 -23.05 10.17 21.06
N ASN A 775 -23.43 8.88 21.11
CA ASN A 775 -22.50 7.77 20.91
C ASN A 775 -22.48 7.34 19.44
N PHE A 776 -21.41 6.65 19.07
CA PHE A 776 -21.23 6.17 17.71
C PHE A 776 -21.66 4.70 17.56
N GLY A 777 -22.09 4.36 16.35
CA GLY A 777 -22.43 3.00 15.95
C GLY A 777 -22.90 2.94 14.52
N GLY A 778 -23.02 1.74 13.98
CA GLY A 778 -23.54 1.48 12.64
C GLY A 778 -24.17 0.10 12.57
N VAL A 779 -25.02 -0.07 11.55
CA VAL A 779 -25.83 -1.25 11.29
C VAL A 779 -25.79 -1.55 9.81
N ILE A 780 -25.63 -2.84 9.49
CA ILE A 780 -26.01 -3.38 8.18
C ILE A 780 -27.28 -4.20 8.34
N GLY A 781 -28.16 -4.13 7.34
CA GLY A 781 -29.41 -4.87 7.28
C GLY A 781 -29.63 -5.48 5.91
N LEU A 782 -30.26 -6.64 5.87
CA LEU A 782 -30.60 -7.37 4.65
C LEU A 782 -32.01 -7.95 4.80
N THR A 783 -32.86 -7.78 3.80
CA THR A 783 -34.22 -8.35 3.79
C THR A 783 -34.33 -9.54 2.82
N SER A 784 -35.41 -10.31 2.95
CA SER A 784 -35.67 -11.49 2.12
C SER A 784 -35.92 -11.19 0.63
N ASP A 785 -36.16 -9.92 0.27
CA ASP A 785 -36.25 -9.49 -1.14
C ASP A 785 -34.90 -9.07 -1.74
N GLY A 786 -33.82 -9.13 -0.95
CA GLY A 786 -32.47 -8.74 -1.36
C GLY A 786 -32.12 -7.28 -1.08
N THR A 787 -33.00 -6.48 -0.47
CA THR A 787 -32.70 -5.09 -0.13
C THR A 787 -31.64 -5.01 0.96
N ILE A 788 -30.51 -4.35 0.65
CA ILE A 788 -29.40 -4.06 1.56
C ILE A 788 -29.53 -2.64 2.10
N VAL A 789 -29.40 -2.49 3.42
CA VAL A 789 -29.39 -1.21 4.13
C VAL A 789 -28.09 -1.08 4.90
N VAL A 790 -27.45 0.07 4.82
CA VAL A 790 -26.32 0.44 5.66
C VAL A 790 -26.61 1.78 6.31
N ASP A 791 -26.52 1.84 7.63
CA ASP A 791 -26.75 3.04 8.41
C ASP A 791 -25.63 3.22 9.44
N CYS A 792 -24.95 4.36 9.42
CA CYS A 792 -23.79 4.63 10.28
C CYS A 792 -23.88 6.03 10.91
N ARG A 793 -23.52 6.13 12.21
CA ARG A 793 -23.32 7.34 13.02
C ARG A 793 -21.88 7.44 13.58
N ALA A 794 -20.97 6.60 13.11
CA ALA A 794 -19.54 6.62 13.46
C ALA A 794 -18.68 7.24 12.35
N GLU A 795 -17.53 7.86 12.66
CA GLU A 795 -16.69 8.59 11.68
C GLU A 795 -16.29 7.79 10.44
N ALA A 796 -16.16 6.47 10.55
CA ALA A 796 -15.93 5.58 9.42
C ALA A 796 -16.60 4.21 9.64
N MET A 797 -17.09 3.59 8.56
CA MET A 797 -17.51 2.20 8.53
C MET A 797 -17.05 1.51 7.23
N PHE A 798 -16.45 0.33 7.37
CA PHE A 798 -15.89 -0.46 6.27
C PHE A 798 -16.93 -1.45 5.77
N ILE A 799 -17.33 -1.39 4.49
CA ILE A 799 -18.46 -2.13 3.94
C ILE A 799 -18.07 -2.86 2.65
N GLY A 800 -18.60 -4.07 2.47
CA GLY A 800 -18.68 -4.75 1.18
C GLY A 800 -20.10 -5.26 0.95
N SER A 801 -20.63 -5.12 -0.25
CA SER A 801 -21.99 -5.57 -0.59
C SER A 801 -22.10 -6.14 -2.01
N TYR A 802 -23.01 -7.10 -2.18
CA TYR A 802 -23.41 -7.65 -3.46
C TYR A 802 -24.92 -7.86 -3.46
N ASP A 803 -25.62 -7.20 -4.37
CA ASP A 803 -27.09 -7.19 -4.47
C ASP A 803 -27.65 -8.21 -5.49
N GLY A 804 -26.81 -9.13 -5.96
CA GLY A 804 -27.14 -10.06 -7.05
C GLY A 804 -26.68 -9.60 -8.43
N HIS A 805 -26.36 -8.32 -8.59
CA HIS A 805 -25.91 -7.73 -9.86
C HIS A 805 -24.58 -7.00 -9.77
N ARG A 806 -24.37 -6.21 -8.73
CA ARG A 806 -23.21 -5.33 -8.55
C ARG A 806 -22.54 -5.64 -7.22
N SER A 807 -21.22 -5.77 -7.26
CA SER A 807 -20.40 -5.78 -6.05
C SER A 807 -19.87 -4.37 -5.79
N ASN A 808 -19.99 -3.88 -4.56
CA ASN A 808 -19.39 -2.63 -4.11
C ASN A 808 -18.55 -2.87 -2.85
N VAL A 809 -17.41 -2.20 -2.75
CA VAL A 809 -16.60 -2.15 -1.53
C VAL A 809 -16.26 -0.70 -1.29
N GLU A 810 -16.59 -0.21 -0.10
CA GLU A 810 -16.43 1.20 0.23
C GLU A 810 -16.10 1.40 1.72
N ILE A 811 -15.45 2.51 2.00
CA ILE A 811 -15.22 2.99 3.36
C ILE A 811 -16.13 4.21 3.52
N LEU A 812 -17.26 4.00 4.19
CA LEU A 812 -18.23 5.03 4.53
C LEU A 812 -17.64 5.94 5.61
N GLU A 813 -16.94 6.99 5.20
CA GLU A 813 -16.47 8.04 6.10
C GLU A 813 -17.62 8.99 6.41
N ASN A 814 -18.14 8.86 7.63
CA ASN A 814 -19.19 9.70 8.16
C ASN A 814 -18.59 11.01 8.68
N VAL A 815 -18.79 12.08 7.93
CA VAL A 815 -18.48 13.44 8.39
C VAL A 815 -19.79 14.13 8.82
N HIS A 816 -20.74 13.36 9.35
CA HIS A 816 -22.02 13.90 9.82
C HIS A 816 -21.96 14.31 11.29
N SER A 817 -21.63 15.58 11.52
CA SER A 817 -22.46 16.41 12.42
C SER A 817 -22.44 17.90 12.06
N ALA A 818 -22.18 18.25 10.79
CA ALA A 818 -22.45 19.61 10.32
C ALA A 818 -23.01 19.53 8.90
N HIS A 819 -24.31 19.84 8.75
CA HIS A 819 -24.74 20.49 7.52
C HIS A 819 -23.84 21.71 7.34
N PHE A 820 -23.05 21.78 6.26
CA PHE A 820 -22.29 22.99 5.99
C PHE A 820 -23.29 24.08 5.66
N LYS A 821 -23.49 25.00 6.60
CA LYS A 821 -24.17 26.25 6.33
C LYS A 821 -23.13 27.23 5.84
N ALA A 822 -23.42 27.93 4.76
CA ALA A 822 -22.58 29.03 4.32
C ALA A 822 -22.38 30.02 5.48
N PRO A 823 -21.14 30.34 5.86
CA PRO A 823 -20.87 31.22 7.00
C PRO A 823 -21.22 32.68 6.71
N LYS A 824 -21.51 33.03 5.44
CA LYS A 824 -21.78 34.38 4.96
C LYS A 824 -20.71 35.38 5.40
N SER A 825 -19.43 34.96 5.39
CA SER A 825 -18.33 35.82 5.88
C SER A 825 -18.10 37.04 5.00
N TRP A 826 -18.71 37.13 3.81
CA TRP A 826 -18.78 38.37 3.03
C TRP A 826 -19.51 39.52 3.76
N LEU A 827 -20.30 39.23 4.81
CA LEU A 827 -20.86 40.24 5.73
C LEU A 827 -19.83 40.78 6.75
N LYS A 828 -18.68 40.14 6.87
CA LYS A 828 -17.58 40.49 7.78
C LYS A 828 -16.24 40.52 7.04
N PRO A 829 -16.02 41.50 6.14
CA PRO A 829 -14.87 41.52 5.24
C PRO A 829 -13.52 41.39 5.97
N ASP A 830 -13.37 42.05 7.11
CA ASP A 830 -12.13 42.05 7.91
C ASP A 830 -11.78 40.68 8.52
N LEU A 831 -12.75 39.77 8.67
CA LEU A 831 -12.57 38.43 9.25
C LEU A 831 -12.65 37.31 8.19
N HIS A 832 -12.89 37.65 6.93
CA HIS A 832 -13.16 36.68 5.88
C HIS A 832 -11.98 35.71 5.70
N ALA A 833 -10.74 36.21 5.67
CA ALA A 833 -9.54 35.38 5.52
C ALA A 833 -9.45 34.27 6.57
N GLU A 834 -9.61 34.64 7.84
CA GLU A 834 -9.52 33.73 8.97
C GLU A 834 -10.62 32.68 8.93
N ILE A 835 -11.86 33.10 8.61
CA ILE A 835 -13.02 32.21 8.48
C ILE A 835 -12.81 31.26 7.30
N ALA A 836 -12.35 31.75 6.14
CA ALA A 836 -12.15 30.95 4.95
C ALA A 836 -11.12 29.83 5.11
N LEU A 837 -10.11 30.03 5.96
CA LEU A 837 -9.07 29.02 6.23
C LEU A 837 -9.58 27.86 7.09
N ILE A 838 -10.56 28.09 7.96
CA ILE A 838 -11.00 27.10 8.96
C ILE A 838 -12.40 26.54 8.70
N ASP A 839 -13.24 27.25 7.96
CA ASP A 839 -14.64 26.86 7.77
C ASP A 839 -14.77 25.80 6.66
N PRO A 840 -15.38 24.64 6.95
CA PRO A 840 -15.56 23.56 5.99
C PRO A 840 -16.33 23.94 4.71
N TRP A 841 -17.19 24.96 4.76
CA TRP A 841 -17.88 25.46 3.57
C TRP A 841 -16.89 25.89 2.49
N TYR A 842 -15.85 26.64 2.86
CA TYR A 842 -14.89 27.18 1.91
C TYR A 842 -13.94 26.12 1.36
N HIS A 843 -13.59 25.10 2.17
CA HIS A 843 -12.86 23.93 1.68
C HIS A 843 -13.68 23.16 0.64
N MET A 844 -14.97 22.95 0.90
CA MET A 844 -15.89 22.31 -0.04
C MET A 844 -16.04 23.12 -1.34
N ILE A 845 -16.24 24.44 -1.25
CA ILE A 845 -16.33 25.30 -2.43
C ILE A 845 -15.05 25.22 -3.26
N PHE A 846 -13.88 25.17 -2.63
CA PHE A 846 -12.60 25.02 -3.33
C PHE A 846 -12.51 23.68 -4.10
N ASP A 847 -12.88 22.56 -3.47
CA ASP A 847 -12.89 21.24 -4.12
C ASP A 847 -13.88 21.16 -5.31
N ILE A 848 -15.05 21.78 -5.13
CA ILE A 848 -16.09 21.89 -6.16
C ILE A 848 -15.61 22.75 -7.33
N GLN A 849 -14.98 23.89 -7.08
CA GLN A 849 -14.41 24.77 -8.11
C GLN A 849 -13.28 24.08 -8.89
N ASN A 850 -12.41 23.33 -8.21
CA ASN A 850 -11.38 22.51 -8.86
C ASN A 850 -12.01 21.50 -9.83
N THR A 851 -13.10 20.84 -9.40
CA THR A 851 -13.80 19.86 -10.22
C THR A 851 -14.54 20.51 -11.38
N LEU A 852 -15.17 21.66 -11.17
CA LEU A 852 -15.80 22.45 -12.22
C LEU A 852 -14.80 22.75 -13.33
N TYR A 853 -13.60 23.24 -12.99
CA TYR A 853 -12.56 23.56 -13.96
C TYR A 853 -12.16 22.32 -14.78
N HIS A 854 -11.78 21.23 -14.10
CA HIS A 854 -11.30 20.03 -14.78
C HIS A 854 -12.38 19.33 -15.61
N ALA A 855 -13.62 19.26 -15.11
CA ALA A 855 -14.75 18.71 -15.86
C ALA A 855 -15.07 19.58 -17.10
N THR A 856 -14.97 20.91 -16.98
CA THR A 856 -15.14 21.80 -18.13
C THR A 856 -14.07 21.58 -19.18
N VAL A 857 -12.81 21.48 -18.78
CA VAL A 857 -11.70 21.20 -19.70
C VAL A 857 -11.89 19.84 -20.36
N GLN A 858 -12.21 18.80 -19.59
CA GLN A 858 -12.47 17.46 -20.11
C GLN A 858 -13.61 17.45 -21.14
N PHE A 859 -14.72 18.14 -20.86
CA PHE A 859 -15.84 18.24 -21.78
C PHE A 859 -15.46 18.88 -23.11
N PHE A 860 -14.87 20.06 -23.08
CA PHE A 860 -14.58 20.77 -24.32
C PHE A 860 -13.36 20.20 -25.05
N HIS A 861 -12.28 19.89 -24.34
CA HIS A 861 -11.04 19.42 -24.96
C HIS A 861 -11.11 17.95 -25.36
N ASP A 862 -11.48 17.06 -24.43
CA ASP A 862 -11.38 15.61 -24.66
C ASP A 862 -12.61 15.06 -25.39
N ILE A 863 -13.81 15.58 -25.08
CA ILE A 863 -15.07 15.07 -25.64
C ILE A 863 -15.42 15.78 -26.96
N LEU A 864 -15.38 17.13 -26.99
CA LEU A 864 -15.79 17.90 -28.17
C LEU A 864 -14.64 18.33 -29.09
N ASN A 865 -13.39 18.20 -28.64
CA ASN A 865 -12.20 18.69 -29.37
C ASN A 865 -12.29 20.19 -29.73
N PHE A 866 -12.87 20.98 -28.84
CA PHE A 866 -12.90 22.44 -28.92
C PHE A 866 -11.59 23.01 -28.38
N TYR A 867 -11.23 24.20 -28.86
CA TYR A 867 -9.97 24.83 -28.47
C TYR A 867 -10.19 25.82 -27.32
N TYR A 868 -9.37 25.66 -26.28
CA TYR A 868 -9.29 26.65 -25.20
C TYR A 868 -8.66 27.94 -25.71
N VAL A 869 -9.28 29.08 -25.42
CA VAL A 869 -8.82 30.39 -25.85
C VAL A 869 -8.37 31.22 -24.65
N ILE A 870 -7.19 31.84 -24.76
CA ILE A 870 -6.70 32.83 -23.80
C ILE A 870 -7.16 34.20 -24.27
N THR A 871 -8.16 34.77 -23.58
CA THR A 871 -8.71 36.10 -23.88
C THR A 871 -8.12 37.16 -22.94
N PRO A 872 -8.04 38.43 -23.37
CA PRO A 872 -7.73 39.52 -22.44
C PRO A 872 -8.85 39.68 -21.39
N ILE A 873 -8.57 40.34 -20.27
CA ILE A 873 -9.58 40.73 -19.26
C ILE A 873 -10.17 42.12 -19.51
N THR A 874 -9.62 42.85 -20.49
CA THR A 874 -10.10 44.15 -20.94
C THR A 874 -10.53 44.09 -22.40
N THR A 875 -11.48 44.93 -22.77
CA THR A 875 -12.04 45.05 -24.12
C THR A 875 -12.33 46.51 -24.46
N GLN A 876 -12.29 46.84 -25.75
CA GLN A 876 -12.75 48.13 -26.27
C GLN A 876 -14.20 48.07 -26.76
N THR A 877 -14.74 46.87 -26.94
CA THR A 877 -16.12 46.61 -27.37
C THR A 877 -16.88 45.82 -26.33
N ILE A 878 -18.02 46.37 -25.90
CA ILE A 878 -18.91 45.78 -24.92
C ILE A 878 -19.75 44.69 -25.62
N SER A 879 -19.93 43.56 -24.96
CA SER A 879 -20.60 42.39 -25.55
C SER A 879 -21.87 41.98 -24.80
N SER A 880 -22.23 42.68 -23.73
CA SER A 880 -23.56 42.68 -23.11
C SER A 880 -24.57 43.47 -23.94
N PRO A 881 -25.88 43.33 -23.65
CA PRO A 881 -26.89 44.20 -24.24
C PRO A 881 -26.50 45.67 -24.02
N MET A 882 -26.60 46.49 -25.06
CA MET A 882 -26.30 47.93 -25.01
C MET A 882 -27.28 48.68 -25.89
N GLY A 883 -27.64 49.91 -25.48
CA GLY A 883 -28.59 50.74 -26.20
C GLY A 883 -30.04 50.51 -25.77
N LEU A 884 -30.98 50.66 -26.70
CA LEU A 884 -32.41 50.66 -26.40
C LEU A 884 -32.90 49.29 -25.91
N GLY A 885 -33.25 49.17 -24.62
CA GLY A 885 -33.77 47.93 -24.01
C GLY A 885 -32.76 47.19 -23.12
N SER A 886 -31.55 47.73 -22.96
CA SER A 886 -30.51 47.20 -22.07
C SER A 886 -30.69 47.59 -20.60
N ASP A 887 -30.34 46.66 -19.70
CA ASP A 887 -30.23 46.85 -18.25
C ASP A 887 -28.81 46.59 -17.68
N SER A 888 -27.83 46.30 -18.54
CA SER A 888 -26.43 46.03 -18.13
C SER A 888 -25.58 47.30 -18.06
N GLU A 889 -24.68 47.40 -17.08
CA GLU A 889 -23.71 48.50 -16.95
C GLU A 889 -22.24 48.00 -17.06
N PRO A 890 -21.48 48.43 -18.09
CA PRO A 890 -20.10 47.98 -18.30
C PRO A 890 -19.10 48.70 -17.38
N VAL A 891 -18.15 47.96 -16.81
CA VAL A 891 -17.12 48.52 -15.94
C VAL A 891 -16.03 49.21 -16.76
N SER A 892 -15.98 50.55 -16.71
CA SER A 892 -14.95 51.33 -17.41
C SER A 892 -13.68 51.50 -16.58
N VAL A 893 -12.52 51.33 -17.20
CA VAL A 893 -11.19 51.47 -16.57
C VAL A 893 -10.31 52.35 -17.46
N ASN A 894 -9.52 53.22 -16.83
CA ASN A 894 -8.50 54.00 -17.53
C ASN A 894 -7.14 53.31 -17.37
N ILE A 895 -6.56 52.82 -18.47
CA ILE A 895 -5.23 52.22 -18.50
C ILE A 895 -4.31 53.13 -19.31
N SER A 896 -3.34 53.75 -18.64
CA SER A 896 -2.33 54.63 -19.27
C SER A 896 -2.91 55.79 -20.10
N GLY A 897 -4.09 56.30 -19.73
CA GLY A 897 -4.77 57.41 -20.41
C GLY A 897 -5.86 56.96 -21.39
N GLU A 898 -5.92 55.67 -21.73
CA GLU A 898 -6.91 55.10 -22.64
C GLU A 898 -8.11 54.55 -21.85
N LYS A 899 -9.31 54.94 -22.26
CA LYS A 899 -10.56 54.40 -21.69
C LYS A 899 -10.84 53.03 -22.32
N VAL A 900 -10.75 51.97 -21.52
CA VAL A 900 -11.12 50.60 -21.87
C VAL A 900 -12.20 50.09 -20.93
N TYR A 901 -12.77 48.91 -21.21
CA TYR A 901 -13.76 48.26 -20.36
C TYR A 901 -13.21 46.93 -19.85
N MET A 902 -13.63 46.51 -18.66
CA MET A 902 -13.42 45.13 -18.22
C MET A 902 -14.35 44.20 -19.00
N ALA A 903 -13.93 42.94 -19.17
CA ALA A 903 -14.68 41.93 -19.90
C ALA A 903 -16.04 41.64 -19.23
N ASP A 904 -17.14 42.01 -19.87
CA ASP A 904 -18.49 41.58 -19.47
C ASP A 904 -18.81 40.19 -20.03
N SER A 905 -18.32 39.93 -21.24
CA SER A 905 -18.27 38.65 -21.94
C SER A 905 -17.12 38.72 -22.97
N MET A 906 -16.67 37.58 -23.49
CA MET A 906 -15.64 37.50 -24.53
C MET A 906 -16.14 36.78 -25.79
N GLN A 907 -17.46 36.73 -26.01
CA GLN A 907 -18.05 36.06 -27.16
C GLN A 907 -17.50 36.55 -28.51
N PHE A 908 -17.26 37.86 -28.68
CA PHE A 908 -16.66 38.36 -29.93
C PHE A 908 -15.24 37.85 -30.16
N ALA A 909 -14.44 37.71 -29.09
CA ALA A 909 -13.12 37.14 -29.18
C ALA A 909 -13.20 35.65 -29.56
N LEU A 910 -14.05 34.88 -28.88
CA LEU A 910 -14.26 33.46 -29.20
C LEU A 910 -14.68 33.25 -30.66
N GLU A 911 -15.60 34.08 -31.15
CA GLU A 911 -16.07 34.08 -32.53
C GLU A 911 -14.97 34.47 -33.54
N TYR A 912 -14.06 35.37 -33.14
CA TYR A 912 -12.89 35.72 -33.92
C TYR A 912 -11.91 34.54 -34.05
N PHE A 913 -11.69 33.77 -32.97
CA PHE A 913 -10.80 32.60 -33.01
C PHE A 913 -11.29 31.50 -33.97
N LEU A 914 -12.60 31.33 -34.15
CA LEU A 914 -13.18 30.44 -35.17
C LEU A 914 -12.76 30.83 -36.61
N ARG A 915 -12.36 32.08 -36.83
CA ARG A 915 -11.92 32.56 -38.14
C ARG A 915 -10.42 32.40 -38.39
N LEU A 916 -9.62 32.20 -37.34
CA LEU A 916 -8.16 32.06 -37.46
C LEU A 916 -7.72 30.73 -38.09
N LYS A 917 -8.48 29.65 -37.87
CA LYS A 917 -8.19 28.32 -38.40
C LYS A 917 -9.40 27.79 -39.18
N ASN A 918 -9.15 27.12 -40.30
CA ASN A 918 -10.21 26.42 -41.03
C ASN A 918 -10.58 25.12 -40.30
N ASN A 919 -11.88 24.77 -40.32
CA ASN A 919 -12.44 23.55 -39.71
C ASN A 919 -12.32 23.47 -38.17
N LEU A 920 -12.28 24.61 -37.48
CA LEU A 920 -12.38 24.64 -36.02
C LEU A 920 -13.85 24.53 -35.61
N LEU A 921 -14.22 23.44 -34.92
CA LEU A 921 -15.63 23.17 -34.56
C LEU A 921 -16.17 24.11 -33.49
N GLY A 922 -15.31 24.51 -32.54
CA GLY A 922 -15.68 25.40 -31.45
C GLY A 922 -14.50 25.89 -30.63
N THR A 923 -14.72 26.96 -29.90
CA THR A 923 -13.80 27.61 -28.96
C THR A 923 -14.50 27.80 -27.61
N TYR A 924 -13.73 27.79 -26.53
CA TYR A 924 -14.25 28.01 -25.18
C TYR A 924 -13.21 28.68 -24.28
N TYR A 925 -13.65 29.29 -23.19
CA TYR A 925 -12.77 29.74 -22.12
C TYR A 925 -13.46 29.71 -20.75
N ILE A 926 -12.65 29.88 -19.70
CA ILE A 926 -13.09 30.05 -18.32
C ILE A 926 -12.35 31.26 -17.74
N SER A 927 -13.02 32.38 -17.50
CA SER A 927 -12.40 33.63 -17.01
C SER A 927 -13.43 34.49 -16.28
N PRO A 928 -13.02 35.40 -15.38
CA PRO A 928 -13.96 36.34 -14.78
C PRO A 928 -14.62 37.29 -15.78
N SER A 929 -15.91 37.54 -15.55
CA SER A 929 -16.70 38.61 -16.14
C SER A 929 -17.00 39.70 -15.10
N PHE A 930 -17.21 40.94 -15.56
CA PHE A 930 -17.35 42.12 -14.72
C PHE A 930 -18.58 42.96 -15.11
N ARG A 931 -19.33 43.44 -14.11
CA ARG A 931 -20.50 44.32 -14.28
C ARG A 931 -20.53 45.38 -13.17
N ASP A 932 -20.98 46.59 -13.50
CA ASP A 932 -21.09 47.70 -12.55
C ASP A 932 -22.45 47.75 -11.82
N GLU A 933 -23.07 46.59 -11.63
CA GLU A 933 -24.38 46.42 -10.99
C GLU A 933 -24.26 46.23 -9.48
N SER A 934 -25.25 46.62 -8.67
CA SER A 934 -25.22 46.30 -7.23
C SER A 934 -25.41 44.79 -7.00
N PRO A 935 -24.56 44.11 -6.19
CA PRO A 935 -24.65 42.68 -6.00
C PRO A 935 -25.85 42.31 -5.12
N ASP A 936 -26.57 41.24 -5.49
CA ASP A 936 -27.69 40.68 -4.73
C ASP A 936 -27.57 39.14 -4.63
N SER A 937 -28.61 38.44 -4.20
CA SER A 937 -28.56 36.97 -4.08
C SER A 937 -28.48 36.24 -5.44
N THR A 938 -28.51 36.97 -6.56
CA THR A 938 -28.50 36.46 -7.94
C THR A 938 -27.55 37.21 -8.88
N HIS A 939 -27.00 38.37 -8.48
CA HIS A 939 -26.10 39.22 -9.27
C HIS A 939 -24.80 39.48 -8.51
N LEU A 940 -23.68 39.50 -9.24
CA LEU A 940 -22.34 39.72 -8.72
C LEU A 940 -21.62 40.76 -9.59
N ASN A 941 -20.79 41.60 -8.96
CA ASN A 941 -19.91 42.54 -9.67
C ASN A 941 -18.85 41.83 -10.51
N GLN A 942 -18.37 40.71 -9.99
CA GLN A 942 -17.39 39.86 -10.63
C GLN A 942 -17.76 38.41 -10.40
N PHE A 943 -17.84 37.62 -11.46
CA PHE A 943 -18.21 36.21 -11.42
C PHE A 943 -17.40 35.41 -12.45
N TYR A 944 -17.29 34.10 -12.27
CA TYR A 944 -16.62 33.25 -13.25
C TYR A 944 -17.59 32.83 -14.36
N HIS A 945 -17.14 33.01 -15.60
CA HIS A 945 -17.92 32.73 -16.78
C HIS A 945 -17.28 31.56 -17.55
N VAL A 946 -18.07 30.52 -17.81
CA VAL A 946 -17.73 29.53 -18.84
C VAL A 946 -18.46 29.94 -20.11
N GLU A 947 -17.73 30.29 -21.15
CA GLU A 947 -18.31 30.64 -22.45
C GLU A 947 -17.78 29.74 -23.55
N CYS A 948 -18.64 29.50 -24.53
CA CYS A 948 -18.33 28.75 -25.73
C CYS A 948 -18.94 29.44 -26.96
N GLU A 949 -18.21 29.40 -28.08
CA GLU A 949 -18.70 29.75 -29.41
C GLU A 949 -18.37 28.60 -30.37
N LEU A 950 -19.31 28.20 -31.21
CA LEU A 950 -19.16 27.06 -32.13
C LEU A 950 -19.71 27.35 -33.52
N LEU A 951 -19.29 26.54 -34.49
CA LEU A 951 -19.87 26.55 -35.84
C LEU A 951 -21.24 25.88 -35.81
N GLY A 952 -22.29 26.59 -36.22
CA GLY A 952 -23.64 26.06 -36.25
C GLY A 952 -24.72 27.07 -35.85
N ASP A 953 -25.96 26.63 -36.00
CA ASP A 953 -27.15 27.37 -35.60
C ASP A 953 -27.43 27.23 -34.08
N MET A 954 -28.47 27.94 -33.64
CA MET A 954 -28.91 27.93 -32.24
C MET A 954 -29.18 26.52 -31.71
N ASP A 955 -29.68 25.60 -32.55
CA ASP A 955 -29.99 24.22 -32.14
C ASP A 955 -28.74 23.41 -31.85
N ALA A 956 -27.70 23.56 -32.66
CA ALA A 956 -26.39 22.94 -32.41
C ALA A 956 -25.79 23.44 -31.08
N ALA A 957 -25.91 24.74 -30.79
CA ALA A 957 -25.42 25.31 -29.55
C ALA A 957 -26.20 24.81 -28.32
N ILE A 958 -27.53 24.66 -28.43
CA ILE A 958 -28.37 24.10 -27.36
C ILE A 958 -27.94 22.65 -27.06
N ASP A 959 -27.72 21.83 -28.09
CA ASP A 959 -27.29 20.43 -27.91
C ASP A 959 -25.95 20.34 -27.13
N VAL A 960 -25.00 21.23 -27.43
CA VAL A 960 -23.73 21.32 -26.69
C VAL A 960 -23.95 21.77 -25.24
N ALA A 961 -24.78 22.79 -25.01
CA ALA A 961 -25.09 23.29 -23.68
C ALA A 961 -25.79 22.24 -22.80
N GLU A 962 -26.76 21.51 -23.33
CA GLU A 962 -27.45 20.42 -22.62
C GLU A 962 -26.47 19.31 -22.22
N LYS A 963 -25.63 18.87 -23.16
CA LYS A 963 -24.59 17.86 -22.89
C LYS A 963 -23.58 18.33 -21.85
N TYR A 964 -23.24 19.62 -21.84
CA TYR A 964 -22.33 20.20 -20.86
C TYR A 964 -22.92 20.17 -19.45
N ILE A 965 -24.17 20.62 -19.27
CA ILE A 965 -24.87 20.58 -17.97
C ILE A 965 -24.96 19.15 -17.44
N ILE A 966 -25.29 18.19 -18.32
CA ILE A 966 -25.39 16.78 -17.96
C ILE A 966 -24.01 16.17 -17.63
N HIS A 967 -22.96 16.55 -18.36
CA HIS A 967 -21.60 16.15 -18.05
C HIS A 967 -21.19 16.64 -16.65
N LEU A 968 -21.38 17.93 -16.36
CA LEU A 968 -21.10 18.48 -15.03
C LEU A 968 -21.90 17.77 -13.93
N ALA A 969 -23.21 17.57 -14.12
CA ALA A 969 -24.06 16.88 -13.17
C ALA A 969 -23.56 15.45 -12.87
N ARG A 970 -23.11 14.69 -13.88
CA ARG A 970 -22.52 13.36 -13.70
C ARG A 970 -21.18 13.41 -12.98
N GLU A 971 -20.30 14.33 -13.35
CA GLU A 971 -18.98 14.48 -12.72
C GLU A 971 -19.12 14.85 -11.23
N PHE A 972 -20.03 15.75 -10.90
CA PHE A 972 -20.31 16.12 -9.51
C PHE A 972 -20.99 15.02 -8.72
N LEU A 973 -21.94 14.29 -9.31
CA LEU A 973 -22.55 13.13 -8.65
C LEU A 973 -21.50 12.03 -8.37
N THR A 974 -20.57 11.82 -9.30
CA THR A 974 -19.53 10.78 -9.17
C THR A 974 -18.47 11.17 -8.13
N LYS A 975 -18.00 12.42 -8.16
CA LYS A 975 -16.86 12.86 -7.35
C LYS A 975 -17.25 13.46 -6.00
N HIS A 976 -18.45 14.03 -5.88
CA HIS A 976 -18.88 14.88 -4.76
C HIS A 976 -20.25 14.56 -4.19
N SER A 977 -20.86 13.41 -4.51
CA SER A 977 -22.20 13.04 -4.02
C SER A 977 -22.35 13.19 -2.50
N SER A 978 -21.36 12.72 -1.73
CA SER A 978 -21.36 12.80 -0.27
C SER A 978 -21.30 14.25 0.24
N MET A 979 -20.49 15.11 -0.37
CA MET A 979 -20.36 16.53 0.01
C MET A 979 -21.62 17.32 -0.36
N ILE A 980 -22.15 17.10 -1.56
CA ILE A 980 -23.39 17.73 -2.02
C ILE A 980 -24.55 17.30 -1.13
N SER A 981 -24.67 16.01 -0.80
CA SER A 981 -25.73 15.50 0.08
C SER A 981 -25.71 16.15 1.47
N ARG A 982 -24.54 16.58 1.98
CA ARG A 982 -24.41 17.28 3.27
C ARG A 982 -24.96 18.70 3.26
N VAL A 983 -25.02 19.37 2.11
CA VAL A 983 -25.52 20.75 1.99
C VAL A 983 -26.94 20.77 1.45
N ALA A 984 -27.18 20.05 0.35
CA ALA A 984 -28.44 20.04 -0.37
C ALA A 984 -29.53 19.18 0.29
N GLY A 985 -29.20 18.42 1.34
CA GLY A 985 -30.11 17.47 1.98
C GLY A 985 -30.34 16.18 1.17
N GLY A 986 -29.56 15.97 0.11
CA GLY A 986 -29.61 14.81 -0.79
C GLY A 986 -29.02 15.13 -2.16
N VAL A 987 -29.00 14.14 -3.06
CA VAL A 987 -28.58 14.30 -4.47
C VAL A 987 -29.73 14.05 -5.46
N SER A 988 -30.96 13.92 -4.96
CA SER A 988 -32.12 13.51 -5.73
C SER A 988 -32.48 14.47 -6.87
N HIS A 989 -32.21 15.77 -6.75
CA HIS A 989 -32.40 16.74 -7.83
C HIS A 989 -31.43 16.51 -9.00
N ILE A 990 -30.20 16.08 -8.71
CA ILE A 990 -29.19 15.74 -9.72
C ILE A 990 -29.60 14.45 -10.43
N GLU A 991 -29.96 13.41 -9.66
CA GLU A 991 -30.42 12.13 -10.21
C GLU A 991 -31.69 12.30 -11.05
N SER A 992 -32.63 13.15 -10.59
CA SER A 992 -33.85 13.47 -11.33
C SER A 992 -33.54 14.15 -12.68
N LEU A 993 -32.61 15.11 -12.69
CA LEU A 993 -32.13 15.74 -13.93
C LEU A 993 -31.56 14.71 -14.90
N LEU A 994 -30.63 13.86 -14.42
CA LEU A 994 -29.97 12.85 -15.23
C LEU A 994 -30.96 11.83 -15.80
N LYS A 995 -31.88 11.35 -14.97
CA LYS A 995 -32.93 10.39 -15.37
C LYS A 995 -33.91 10.98 -16.38
N SER A 996 -34.31 12.25 -16.18
CA SER A 996 -35.18 12.96 -17.12
C SER A 996 -34.50 13.13 -18.48
N PHE A 997 -33.21 13.50 -18.48
CA PHE A 997 -32.44 13.67 -19.71
C PHE A 997 -32.15 12.33 -20.41
N GLU A 998 -31.88 11.25 -19.69
CA GLU A 998 -31.69 9.91 -20.28
C GLU A 998 -32.95 9.43 -21.02
N LYS A 999 -34.13 9.76 -20.49
CA LYS A 999 -35.41 9.41 -21.11
C LYS A 999 -35.72 10.26 -22.33
N ASN A 1000 -35.56 11.59 -22.24
CA ASN A 1000 -36.05 12.53 -23.24
C ASN A 1000 -34.97 13.00 -24.23
N GLN A 1001 -33.69 12.81 -23.89
CA GLN A 1001 -32.49 13.24 -24.61
C GLN A 1001 -32.37 14.76 -24.87
N LYS A 1002 -33.34 15.57 -24.39
CA LYS A 1002 -33.42 17.03 -24.56
C LYS A 1002 -34.15 17.66 -23.38
N PHE A 1003 -33.85 18.93 -23.08
CA PHE A 1003 -34.67 19.70 -22.13
C PHE A 1003 -35.91 20.28 -22.82
N PRO A 1004 -37.03 20.46 -22.08
CA PRO A 1004 -38.21 21.16 -22.58
C PRO A 1004 -37.87 22.56 -23.12
N ARG A 1005 -38.61 23.02 -24.13
CA ARG A 1005 -38.47 24.35 -24.71
C ARG A 1005 -39.82 25.03 -24.81
N ILE A 1006 -39.86 26.33 -24.52
CA ILE A 1006 -41.05 27.16 -24.64
C ILE A 1006 -40.69 28.50 -25.27
N LYS A 1007 -41.52 28.99 -26.18
CA LYS A 1007 -41.33 30.33 -26.76
C LYS A 1007 -41.76 31.39 -25.77
N LEU A 1008 -41.12 32.56 -25.80
CA LEU A 1008 -41.45 33.68 -24.93
C LEU A 1008 -42.94 34.06 -24.99
N ASP A 1009 -43.54 34.14 -26.18
CA ASP A 1009 -44.95 34.52 -26.32
C ASP A 1009 -45.91 33.46 -25.74
N ASP A 1010 -45.55 32.17 -25.88
CA ASP A 1010 -46.31 31.06 -25.29
C ASP A 1010 -46.19 31.09 -23.76
N ALA A 1011 -44.98 31.32 -23.23
CA ALA A 1011 -44.74 31.47 -21.80
C ALA A 1011 -45.53 32.64 -21.20
N LEU A 1012 -45.59 33.78 -21.91
CA LEU A 1012 -46.37 34.94 -21.49
C LEU A 1012 -47.89 34.63 -21.47
N SER A 1013 -48.37 33.78 -22.39
CA SER A 1013 -49.78 33.38 -22.44
C SER A 1013 -50.20 32.45 -21.28
N MET A 1014 -49.23 31.77 -20.64
CA MET A 1014 -49.46 30.88 -19.50
C MET A 1014 -49.61 31.61 -18.16
N MET A 1015 -49.45 32.94 -18.14
CA MET A 1015 -49.45 33.77 -16.94
C MET A 1015 -50.65 34.72 -16.97
N ASP A 1016 -51.39 34.84 -15.85
CA ASP A 1016 -52.72 35.49 -15.73
C ASP A 1016 -52.76 37.03 -15.91
N GLY A 1017 -51.97 37.59 -16.84
CA GLY A 1017 -52.04 39.01 -17.17
C GLY A 1017 -51.44 39.97 -16.11
N SER A 1018 -50.97 39.47 -14.96
CA SER A 1018 -50.47 40.31 -13.87
C SER A 1018 -49.04 40.83 -14.15
N ASP A 1019 -48.79 42.11 -13.88
CA ASP A 1019 -47.47 42.78 -13.98
C ASP A 1019 -46.39 42.20 -13.03
N LYS A 1020 -46.69 41.10 -12.32
CA LYS A 1020 -45.76 40.42 -11.41
C LYS A 1020 -44.82 39.44 -12.12
N PHE A 1021 -45.21 38.90 -13.28
CA PHE A 1021 -44.48 37.82 -13.97
C PHE A 1021 -43.70 38.28 -15.21
N TYR A 1022 -44.05 39.43 -15.77
CA TYR A 1022 -43.37 40.02 -16.92
C TYR A 1022 -43.42 41.54 -16.84
N GLU A 1023 -42.49 42.20 -17.53
CA GLU A 1023 -42.38 43.67 -17.62
C GLU A 1023 -42.05 44.11 -19.05
N SER A 1024 -42.20 45.42 -19.35
CA SER A 1024 -41.86 45.97 -20.67
C SER A 1024 -40.34 46.07 -20.83
N ILE A 1025 -39.80 45.67 -21.98
CA ILE A 1025 -38.35 45.71 -22.27
C ILE A 1025 -37.79 47.13 -22.18
N VAL A 1026 -38.55 48.09 -22.69
CA VAL A 1026 -38.27 49.50 -22.52
C VAL A 1026 -39.29 50.06 -21.54
N GLU A 1027 -38.80 50.59 -20.43
CA GLU A 1027 -39.64 51.11 -19.35
C GLU A 1027 -40.67 52.12 -19.90
N GLY A 1028 -41.94 51.91 -19.55
CA GLY A 1028 -43.07 52.73 -20.01
C GLY A 1028 -43.43 52.62 -21.50
N LYS A 1029 -42.83 51.70 -22.28
CA LYS A 1029 -43.07 51.56 -23.73
C LYS A 1029 -43.38 50.11 -24.14
N PRO A 1030 -44.61 49.61 -23.91
CA PRO A 1030 -44.99 48.21 -24.17
C PRO A 1030 -44.91 47.80 -25.65
N LYS A 1031 -44.87 48.76 -26.58
CA LYS A 1031 -44.70 48.51 -28.03
C LYS A 1031 -43.38 47.84 -28.41
N TYR A 1032 -42.39 47.83 -27.52
CA TYR A 1032 -41.07 47.22 -27.76
C TYR A 1032 -40.96 45.78 -27.25
N GLY A 1033 -42.05 45.18 -26.77
CA GLY A 1033 -42.10 43.82 -26.27
C GLY A 1033 -41.95 43.71 -24.74
N LYS A 1034 -42.03 42.47 -24.26
CA LYS A 1034 -42.01 42.12 -22.84
C LYS A 1034 -40.87 41.15 -22.51
N LYS A 1035 -40.36 41.18 -21.29
CA LYS A 1035 -39.44 40.18 -20.73
C LYS A 1035 -40.03 39.58 -19.45
N LEU A 1036 -39.59 38.38 -19.07
CA LEU A 1036 -40.03 37.76 -17.82
C LEU A 1036 -39.36 38.44 -16.62
N THR A 1037 -40.08 38.48 -15.50
CA THR A 1037 -39.46 38.80 -14.20
C THR A 1037 -38.92 37.51 -13.57
N ARG A 1038 -38.13 37.63 -12.50
CA ARG A 1038 -37.65 36.47 -11.70
C ARG A 1038 -38.78 35.54 -11.25
N LYS A 1039 -39.97 36.09 -10.96
CA LYS A 1039 -41.14 35.29 -10.59
C LYS A 1039 -41.69 34.51 -11.79
N GLY A 1040 -41.64 35.09 -12.98
CA GLY A 1040 -42.00 34.43 -14.24
C GLY A 1040 -41.06 33.27 -14.56
N GLU A 1041 -39.75 33.48 -14.42
CA GLU A 1041 -38.75 32.41 -14.61
C GLU A 1041 -38.96 31.26 -13.63
N LYS A 1042 -39.11 31.57 -12.33
CA LYS A 1042 -39.36 30.56 -11.29
C LYS A 1042 -40.64 29.76 -11.55
N TYR A 1043 -41.72 30.42 -11.99
CA TYR A 1043 -42.96 29.75 -12.37
C TYR A 1043 -42.74 28.72 -13.48
N LEU A 1044 -41.91 29.04 -14.50
CA LEU A 1044 -41.60 28.10 -15.57
C LEU A 1044 -40.76 26.91 -15.07
N ILE A 1045 -39.74 27.13 -14.25
CA ILE A 1045 -38.92 26.05 -13.67
C ILE A 1045 -39.81 25.08 -12.87
N GLU A 1046 -40.74 25.61 -12.07
CA GLU A 1046 -41.69 24.82 -11.29
C GLU A 1046 -42.69 24.07 -12.19
N HIS A 1047 -43.22 24.73 -13.23
CA HIS A 1047 -44.16 24.14 -14.18
C HIS A 1047 -43.57 22.96 -14.96
N PHE A 1048 -42.31 23.08 -15.39
CA PHE A 1048 -41.61 22.04 -16.13
C PHE A 1048 -40.87 21.03 -15.22
N HIS A 1049 -40.96 21.19 -13.89
CA HIS A 1049 -40.31 20.34 -12.89
C HIS A 1049 -38.80 20.19 -13.08
N GLY A 1050 -38.10 21.25 -13.51
CA GLY A 1050 -36.67 21.19 -13.81
C GLY A 1050 -36.23 22.22 -14.86
N PRO A 1051 -35.11 21.96 -15.56
CA PRO A 1051 -34.60 22.88 -16.58
C PRO A 1051 -35.58 23.07 -17.74
N VAL A 1052 -35.68 24.30 -18.23
CA VAL A 1052 -36.46 24.64 -19.42
C VAL A 1052 -35.77 25.75 -20.21
N TRP A 1053 -35.76 25.61 -21.54
CA TRP A 1053 -35.31 26.67 -22.44
C TRP A 1053 -36.45 27.64 -22.76
N LEU A 1054 -36.19 28.93 -22.59
CA LEU A 1054 -37.04 30.01 -23.09
C LEU A 1054 -36.46 30.53 -24.40
N THR A 1055 -37.19 30.39 -25.51
CA THR A 1055 -36.71 30.74 -26.87
C THR A 1055 -37.51 31.87 -27.52
N ASP A 1056 -37.09 32.31 -28.72
CA ASP A 1056 -37.76 33.34 -29.51
C ASP A 1056 -37.88 34.65 -28.71
N MET A 1057 -36.77 35.07 -28.11
CA MET A 1057 -36.69 36.28 -27.28
C MET A 1057 -37.00 37.52 -28.11
N ASN A 1058 -37.56 38.56 -27.48
CA ASN A 1058 -37.72 39.85 -28.16
C ASN A 1058 -36.33 40.45 -28.45
N HIS A 1059 -36.10 40.90 -29.69
CA HIS A 1059 -34.76 41.25 -30.15
C HIS A 1059 -34.13 42.43 -29.41
N LEU A 1060 -34.94 43.38 -28.92
CA LEU A 1060 -34.46 44.50 -28.10
C LEU A 1060 -34.15 44.12 -26.65
N GLY A 1061 -34.56 42.92 -26.21
CA GLY A 1061 -34.27 42.39 -24.87
C GLY A 1061 -33.01 41.54 -24.79
N VAL A 1062 -32.28 41.37 -25.91
CA VAL A 1062 -31.05 40.57 -26.00
C VAL A 1062 -29.96 41.37 -26.73
N PRO A 1063 -28.67 40.96 -26.68
CA PRO A 1063 -27.62 41.70 -27.36
C PRO A 1063 -27.83 41.84 -28.87
N PHE A 1064 -27.41 42.99 -29.44
CA PHE A 1064 -27.67 43.33 -30.85
C PHE A 1064 -27.11 42.33 -31.86
N TYR A 1065 -26.10 41.55 -31.48
CA TYR A 1065 -25.44 40.60 -32.39
C TYR A 1065 -26.19 39.28 -32.53
N GLN A 1066 -27.27 39.06 -31.76
CA GLN A 1066 -28.12 37.88 -31.89
C GLN A 1066 -28.97 37.96 -33.16
N ALA A 1067 -29.01 36.89 -33.94
CA ALA A 1067 -29.66 36.85 -35.24
C ALA A 1067 -31.18 37.04 -35.15
N TYR A 1068 -31.80 37.67 -36.14
CA TYR A 1068 -33.26 37.76 -36.21
C TYR A 1068 -33.90 36.39 -36.43
N ALA A 1069 -34.94 36.06 -35.65
CA ALA A 1069 -35.70 34.82 -35.81
C ALA A 1069 -36.82 34.93 -36.85
N ASN A 1070 -37.29 36.15 -37.13
CA ASN A 1070 -38.42 36.40 -38.03
C ASN A 1070 -38.17 37.62 -38.95
N GLY A 1071 -38.93 37.68 -40.05
CA GLY A 1071 -38.75 38.70 -41.09
C GLY A 1071 -39.12 40.12 -40.68
N ASP A 1072 -39.94 40.30 -39.64
CA ASP A 1072 -40.31 41.62 -39.09
C ASP A 1072 -39.30 42.17 -38.07
N LYS A 1073 -38.24 41.41 -37.77
CA LYS A 1073 -37.12 41.79 -36.90
C LYS A 1073 -37.49 42.05 -35.44
N THR A 1074 -38.64 41.55 -34.99
CA THR A 1074 -39.10 41.69 -33.59
C THR A 1074 -38.52 40.63 -32.66
N LYS A 1075 -38.17 39.45 -33.19
CA LYS A 1075 -37.67 38.30 -32.41
C LYS A 1075 -36.22 37.97 -32.76
N ALA A 1076 -35.49 37.44 -31.78
CA ALA A 1076 -34.11 36.98 -31.89
C ALA A 1076 -34.02 35.46 -31.74
N LYS A 1077 -33.05 34.87 -32.43
CA LYS A 1077 -32.57 33.50 -32.22
C LYS A 1077 -31.66 33.46 -30.99
N ALA A 1078 -32.27 33.70 -29.84
CA ALA A 1078 -31.66 33.62 -28.54
C ALA A 1078 -32.49 32.71 -27.64
N ALA A 1079 -31.82 32.11 -26.65
CA ALA A 1079 -32.45 31.23 -25.70
C ALA A 1079 -31.80 31.32 -24.32
N ASP A 1080 -32.63 31.28 -23.28
CA ASP A 1080 -32.20 31.27 -21.89
C ASP A 1080 -32.55 29.92 -21.25
N LEU A 1081 -31.57 29.25 -20.65
CA LEU A 1081 -31.78 28.05 -19.87
C LEU A 1081 -32.12 28.44 -18.43
N LEU A 1082 -33.37 28.22 -18.06
CA LEU A 1082 -33.86 28.45 -16.70
C LEU A 1082 -33.58 27.21 -15.85
N LEU A 1083 -32.78 27.36 -14.79
CA LEU A 1083 -32.39 26.30 -13.87
C LEU A 1083 -32.11 26.90 -12.47
N GLY A 1084 -32.63 26.26 -11.41
CA GLY A 1084 -32.39 26.72 -10.04
C GLY A 1084 -32.97 28.10 -9.76
N LEU A 1085 -32.11 29.12 -9.64
CA LEU A 1085 -32.49 30.49 -9.26
C LEU A 1085 -33.10 31.32 -10.40
N GLY A 1086 -33.03 30.84 -11.65
CA GLY A 1086 -33.51 31.57 -12.83
C GLY A 1086 -32.67 31.24 -14.06
N GLU A 1087 -32.44 32.22 -14.94
CA GLU A 1087 -31.46 32.09 -16.03
C GLU A 1087 -30.08 31.67 -15.51
N THR A 1088 -29.61 30.48 -15.88
CA THR A 1088 -28.26 29.99 -15.54
C THR A 1088 -27.31 30.06 -16.73
N LEU A 1089 -27.84 29.95 -17.96
CA LEU A 1089 -27.06 29.97 -19.19
C LEU A 1089 -27.85 30.72 -20.28
N GLY A 1090 -27.21 31.73 -20.88
CA GLY A 1090 -27.74 32.51 -22.00
C GLY A 1090 -27.06 32.13 -23.31
N LEU A 1091 -27.83 31.99 -24.39
CA LEU A 1091 -27.39 31.46 -25.67
C LEU A 1091 -27.93 32.31 -26.83
N GLY A 1092 -27.18 32.40 -27.92
CA GLY A 1092 -27.78 32.87 -29.18
C GLY A 1092 -26.93 32.64 -30.41
N GLU A 1093 -27.60 32.69 -31.56
CA GLU A 1093 -27.01 32.59 -32.89
C GLU A 1093 -26.54 33.96 -33.36
N ARG A 1094 -25.35 34.06 -33.97
CA ARG A 1094 -24.80 35.33 -34.45
C ARG A 1094 -25.32 35.68 -35.83
N HIS A 1095 -25.41 36.97 -36.13
CA HIS A 1095 -25.56 37.43 -37.52
C HIS A 1095 -24.39 36.97 -38.41
N GLU A 1096 -24.71 36.32 -39.53
CA GLU A 1096 -23.73 35.70 -40.43
C GLU A 1096 -22.93 36.73 -41.24
N ILE A 1097 -23.60 37.80 -41.70
CA ILE A 1097 -23.01 38.80 -42.59
C ILE A 1097 -22.97 40.21 -41.97
N ALA A 1098 -21.97 40.99 -42.38
CA ALA A 1098 -21.72 42.35 -41.91
C ALA A 1098 -22.94 43.27 -41.97
N LYS A 1099 -23.74 43.19 -43.07
CA LYS A 1099 -24.93 44.02 -43.27
C LYS A 1099 -25.98 43.81 -42.18
N GLN A 1100 -26.18 42.57 -41.73
CA GLN A 1100 -27.16 42.26 -40.69
C GLN A 1100 -26.74 42.86 -39.34
N VAL A 1101 -25.45 42.80 -39.01
CA VAL A 1101 -24.90 43.44 -37.80
C VAL A 1101 -25.09 44.96 -37.83
N GLN A 1102 -24.84 45.61 -38.97
CA GLN A 1102 -25.06 47.06 -39.14
C GLN A 1102 -26.54 47.43 -38.95
N GLU A 1103 -27.46 46.65 -39.52
CA GLU A 1103 -28.90 46.82 -39.34
C GLU A 1103 -29.31 46.66 -37.87
N ALA A 1104 -28.71 45.69 -37.15
CA ALA A 1104 -29.00 45.45 -35.75
C ALA A 1104 -28.42 46.53 -34.81
N LEU A 1105 -27.21 47.04 -35.08
CA LEU A 1105 -26.63 48.18 -34.38
C LEU A 1105 -27.53 49.42 -34.50
N ALA A 1106 -28.05 49.70 -35.70
CA ALA A 1106 -29.01 50.77 -35.92
C ALA A 1106 -30.35 50.52 -35.18
N HIS A 1107 -30.84 49.28 -35.18
CA HIS A 1107 -32.06 48.89 -34.47
C HIS A 1107 -31.94 49.13 -32.95
N HIS A 1108 -30.79 48.82 -32.37
CA HIS A 1108 -30.49 48.98 -30.95
C HIS A 1108 -30.01 50.39 -30.57
N GLN A 1109 -29.80 51.29 -31.54
CA GLN A 1109 -29.24 52.64 -31.34
C GLN A 1109 -27.82 52.64 -30.74
N VAL A 1110 -27.00 51.69 -31.18
CA VAL A 1110 -25.60 51.54 -30.77
C VAL A 1110 -24.70 52.14 -31.85
N ASP A 1111 -23.67 52.90 -31.44
CA ASP A 1111 -22.71 53.50 -32.37
C ASP A 1111 -21.92 52.41 -33.12
N GLU A 1112 -22.06 52.38 -34.45
CA GLU A 1112 -21.42 51.41 -35.34
C GLU A 1112 -19.90 51.47 -35.26
N LYS A 1113 -19.33 52.67 -35.08
CA LYS A 1113 -17.88 52.90 -35.19
C LYS A 1113 -17.08 52.09 -34.17
N ALA A 1114 -17.64 51.85 -32.98
CA ALA A 1114 -16.98 51.05 -31.96
C ALA A 1114 -16.81 49.58 -32.38
N TYR A 1115 -17.62 49.08 -33.32
CA TYR A 1115 -17.68 47.67 -33.73
C TYR A 1115 -17.12 47.42 -35.14
N ASP A 1116 -16.39 48.37 -35.73
CA ASP A 1116 -15.81 48.26 -37.07
C ASP A 1116 -15.03 46.95 -37.26
N TRP A 1117 -14.24 46.54 -36.27
CA TRP A 1117 -13.46 45.31 -36.35
C TRP A 1117 -14.34 44.05 -36.40
N TYR A 1118 -15.44 44.03 -35.63
CA TYR A 1118 -16.40 42.94 -35.55
C TYR A 1118 -17.26 42.82 -36.82
N ILE A 1119 -17.53 43.96 -37.46
CA ILE A 1119 -18.18 44.01 -38.78
C ILE A 1119 -17.19 43.52 -39.86
N ASN A 1120 -15.93 43.98 -39.80
CA ASN A 1120 -14.91 43.65 -40.79
C ASN A 1120 -14.52 42.17 -40.79
N MET A 1121 -14.44 41.50 -39.64
CA MET A 1121 -14.13 40.05 -39.60
C MET A 1121 -15.14 39.20 -40.38
N ARG A 1122 -16.41 39.63 -40.45
CA ARG A 1122 -17.45 38.97 -41.25
C ARG A 1122 -17.33 39.25 -42.74
N ARG A 1123 -16.83 40.43 -43.13
CA ARG A 1123 -16.53 40.72 -44.55
C ARG A 1123 -15.39 39.84 -45.06
N VAL A 1124 -14.41 39.56 -44.20
CA VAL A 1124 -13.28 38.68 -44.53
C VAL A 1124 -13.70 37.22 -44.59
N LYS A 1125 -14.44 36.73 -43.57
CA LYS A 1125 -14.88 35.34 -43.49
C LYS A 1125 -16.29 35.27 -42.86
N PRO A 1126 -17.36 35.23 -43.66
CA PRO A 1126 -18.71 34.97 -43.17
C PRO A 1126 -18.78 33.56 -42.56
N LEU A 1127 -19.39 33.44 -41.39
CA LEU A 1127 -19.61 32.17 -40.70
C LEU A 1127 -20.93 32.21 -39.95
N LEU A 1128 -21.67 31.11 -40.01
CA LEU A 1128 -22.78 30.85 -39.11
C LEU A 1128 -22.21 30.29 -37.80
N THR A 1129 -22.34 31.05 -36.73
CA THR A 1129 -21.86 30.66 -35.40
C THR A 1129 -22.94 30.90 -34.37
N SER A 1130 -22.88 30.13 -33.30
CA SER A 1130 -23.72 30.29 -32.12
C SER A 1130 -22.86 30.09 -30.88
N GLY A 1131 -23.17 30.84 -29.84
CA GLY A 1131 -22.42 30.78 -28.60
C GLY A 1131 -23.29 31.02 -27.39
N TRP A 1132 -22.82 30.49 -26.27
CA TRP A 1132 -23.49 30.59 -24.98
C TRP A 1132 -22.50 30.85 -23.86
N GLY A 1133 -23.00 31.43 -22.77
CA GLY A 1133 -22.27 31.72 -21.55
C GLY A 1133 -23.05 31.24 -20.33
N MET A 1134 -22.35 30.64 -19.37
CA MET A 1134 -22.90 30.16 -18.11
C MET A 1134 -22.16 30.78 -16.93
N GLY A 1135 -22.89 31.54 -16.11
CA GLY A 1135 -22.40 32.01 -14.81
C GLY A 1135 -22.27 30.82 -13.86
N THR A 1136 -21.05 30.50 -13.46
CA THR A 1136 -20.76 29.26 -12.72
C THR A 1136 -21.48 29.19 -11.37
N GLU A 1137 -21.64 30.34 -10.71
CA GLU A 1137 -22.18 30.47 -9.37
C GLU A 1137 -23.67 30.11 -9.31
N ARG A 1138 -24.46 30.46 -10.34
CA ARG A 1138 -25.88 30.06 -10.41
C ARG A 1138 -26.04 28.55 -10.60
N PHE A 1139 -25.16 27.93 -11.39
CA PHE A 1139 -25.11 26.47 -11.51
C PHE A 1139 -24.72 25.81 -10.17
N LEU A 1140 -23.74 26.36 -9.45
CA LEU A 1140 -23.33 25.85 -8.13
C LEU A 1140 -24.45 26.02 -7.08
N CYS A 1141 -25.21 27.11 -7.12
CA CYS A 1141 -26.41 27.28 -6.30
C CYS A 1141 -27.44 26.17 -6.56
N TRP A 1142 -27.73 25.84 -7.82
CA TRP A 1142 -28.61 24.71 -8.14
C TRP A 1142 -28.04 23.38 -7.65
N LEU A 1143 -26.74 23.14 -7.86
CA LEU A 1143 -26.04 21.93 -7.47
C LEU A 1143 -26.14 21.69 -5.96
N LEU A 1144 -25.92 22.74 -5.16
CA LEU A 1144 -25.90 22.69 -3.70
C LEU A 1144 -27.27 22.99 -3.06
N GLN A 1145 -28.33 23.20 -3.86
CA GLN A 1145 -29.64 23.68 -3.38
C GLN A 1145 -29.54 24.93 -2.49
N HIS A 1146 -28.70 25.88 -2.91
CA HIS A 1146 -28.40 27.13 -2.21
C HIS A 1146 -29.04 28.34 -2.90
N ASP A 1147 -29.35 29.40 -2.13
CA ASP A 1147 -30.19 30.52 -2.57
C ASP A 1147 -29.45 31.85 -2.78
N ASP A 1148 -28.14 31.90 -2.53
CA ASP A 1148 -27.35 33.14 -2.60
C ASP A 1148 -26.00 32.93 -3.30
N VAL A 1149 -25.83 33.52 -4.50
CA VAL A 1149 -24.61 33.38 -5.30
C VAL A 1149 -23.36 33.97 -4.61
N ARG A 1150 -23.52 34.87 -3.64
CA ARG A 1150 -22.39 35.48 -2.90
C ARG A 1150 -21.66 34.50 -2.00
N ASP A 1151 -22.30 33.37 -1.66
CA ASP A 1151 -21.70 32.30 -0.87
C ASP A 1151 -20.85 31.33 -1.70
N MET A 1152 -20.85 31.45 -3.04
CA MET A 1152 -20.14 30.54 -3.96
C MET A 1152 -18.69 30.94 -4.25
N HIS A 1153 -18.20 32.01 -3.61
CA HIS A 1153 -16.83 32.49 -3.74
C HIS A 1153 -16.00 32.19 -2.51
N VAL A 1154 -14.84 31.54 -2.70
CA VAL A 1154 -13.82 31.42 -1.65
C VAL A 1154 -13.27 32.80 -1.27
N ILE A 1155 -13.09 33.67 -2.26
CA ILE A 1155 -12.70 35.06 -2.07
C ILE A 1155 -13.79 35.94 -2.70
N PRO A 1156 -14.73 36.48 -1.91
CA PRO A 1156 -15.79 37.36 -2.40
C PRO A 1156 -15.22 38.59 -3.10
N ARG A 1157 -15.91 39.07 -4.13
CA ARG A 1157 -15.47 40.20 -4.97
C ARG A 1157 -16.63 41.16 -5.19
N LEU A 1158 -16.88 42.02 -4.19
CA LEU A 1158 -17.97 43.00 -4.17
C LEU A 1158 -17.40 44.41 -4.34
N ASN A 1159 -18.12 45.27 -5.08
CA ASN A 1159 -17.65 46.63 -5.38
C ASN A 1159 -17.32 47.43 -4.10
N GLY A 1160 -16.11 47.98 -4.05
CA GLY A 1160 -15.65 48.84 -2.95
C GLY A 1160 -15.34 48.12 -1.63
N ILE A 1161 -15.35 46.78 -1.60
CA ILE A 1161 -15.09 45.99 -0.39
C ILE A 1161 -13.86 45.10 -0.60
N THR A 1162 -12.97 45.07 0.41
CA THR A 1162 -11.72 44.31 0.38
C THR A 1162 -11.86 43.05 1.25
N PHE A 1163 -11.64 41.87 0.65
CA PHE A 1163 -11.71 40.55 1.30
C PHE A 1163 -10.34 39.83 1.28
N LEU A 1164 -9.25 40.58 1.50
CA LEU A 1164 -7.86 40.08 1.50
C LEU A 1164 -7.72 38.70 2.17
N PRO A 1165 -6.82 37.81 1.71
CA PRO A 1165 -6.06 36.94 2.60
C PRO A 1165 -5.08 37.75 3.46
#